data_AF-A0A6G7WWJ5-F1
#
_entry.id   AF-A0A6G7WWJ5-F1
#
_cell.length_a   1.000
_cell.length_b   1.000
_cell.length_c   1.000
_cell.angle_alpha   90.00
_cell.angle_beta   90.00
_cell.angle_gamma   90.00
#
_symmetry.space_group_name_H-M   'P 1'
#
loop_
_entity.id
_entity.type
_entity.pdbx_description
1 polymer ?
#
loop_
_entity_poly.entity_id
_entity_poly.type
_entity_poly.pdbx_seq_one_letter_code
_entity_poly.pdbx_strand_id
1 'polypeptide(L)'
;MSKFENIRSVILGNKVVMSLENWHQQLKEEASITEINQAIDEMVHESEIVLANDTVYPIDNKRYAVGTFRAVRDSFGFVENEAVSIYVGSKDFGNAIDLDTVLVEIISAEKEFGKILHVVKHNREVLLGTLKVKKKKLIFESYDTRIHKDIEYTTKLEVKENDRVIGHIQSIDDKIYVEVTSVLGQADAPGMDVQSVLFVYGIDVDFNDDVKKEIPSIPKEINQEDTKGRIDHRDQYVITIDGEDAKDLDDAIYMESLANGYRLYVHIADVAHYVNAKSAIGQSAYERSSSVYMVDRVVPMLPKELSNGICSLHPHVDRLAMTVQIDINFNGEVIDYHLYESVIQSKRRMSYNEVNTSEDLEEVSTMVHMMLDCASRLKYKREQAGSIGFDSDESNFVIDNNGKVLDIYRRETGEAEEMIEMFMVIANEVVAQMARYQYIPVLYRVHDKPSKEKMQDLSHTLRVLGYRMKGNLEDIHPKELQRALEFFKDKPELPVVSKLMLRSMSKAKYGEEPTGHFGLALDDYTHFTSPIRRYPDLLLHQQLKKYAIHQNRKDLEKDEKFVVEAGKYASQKERSILDAERQVEKLKKAQFMLDKVGETFVGYISGVTNFGIFVELPNTVEGLVHVRTLKDDYYEYNATAQKMVGERTKTTYSIGQKVKVKCVEIDMAEWVIHFELIVPRKSRRKGRKPIYERRRKKS
;
A
#
# COMPACT_ATOMS: atom_id res chain seq x y z
N MET A 1 -2.29 -41.22 19.61
CA MET A 1 -2.84 -40.42 18.50
C MET A 1 -4.33 -40.64 18.49
N SER A 2 -5.11 -39.57 18.39
CA SER A 2 -6.55 -39.72 18.14
C SER A 2 -6.75 -40.44 16.79
N LYS A 3 -7.90 -41.09 16.57
CA LYS A 3 -8.19 -41.70 15.26
C LYS A 3 -8.08 -40.68 14.11
N PHE A 4 -8.46 -39.44 14.39
CA PHE A 4 -8.30 -38.29 13.48
C PHE A 4 -6.83 -38.05 13.11
N GLU A 5 -5.92 -37.99 14.11
CA GLU A 5 -4.48 -37.81 13.85
C GLU A 5 -3.88 -38.96 13.03
N ASN A 6 -4.36 -40.19 13.20
CA ASN A 6 -3.92 -41.32 12.38
C ASN A 6 -4.34 -41.13 10.91
N ILE A 7 -5.61 -40.82 10.64
CA ILE A 7 -6.11 -40.56 9.28
C ILE A 7 -5.33 -39.42 8.63
N ARG A 8 -5.18 -38.30 9.35
CA ARG A 8 -4.41 -37.13 8.93
C ARG A 8 -2.96 -37.49 8.59
N SER A 9 -2.29 -38.25 9.45
CA SER A 9 -0.92 -38.71 9.23
C SER A 9 -0.79 -39.63 8.00
N VAL A 10 -1.76 -40.50 7.74
CA VAL A 10 -1.72 -41.42 6.58
C VAL A 10 -1.90 -40.65 5.27
N ILE A 11 -2.86 -39.72 5.22
CA ILE A 11 -3.13 -38.92 4.03
C ILE A 11 -1.94 -37.99 3.71
N LEU A 12 -1.47 -37.22 4.69
CA LEU A 12 -0.36 -36.27 4.50
C LEU A 12 1.00 -36.97 4.33
N GLY A 13 1.19 -38.12 4.99
CA GLY A 13 2.43 -38.89 4.94
C GLY A 13 2.67 -39.58 3.60
N ASN A 14 1.61 -40.13 2.99
CA ASN A 14 1.71 -40.81 1.69
C ASN A 14 1.91 -39.83 0.53
N LYS A 15 1.39 -38.59 0.64
CA LYS A 15 1.43 -37.57 -0.42
C LYS A 15 0.88 -38.06 -1.77
N VAL A 16 -0.05 -39.01 -1.72
CA VAL A 16 -0.68 -39.60 -2.91
C VAL A 16 -1.99 -38.88 -3.20
N VAL A 17 -2.19 -38.50 -4.45
CA VAL A 17 -3.47 -38.02 -4.97
C VAL A 17 -4.30 -39.23 -5.36
N MET A 18 -5.47 -39.39 -4.75
CA MET A 18 -6.42 -40.45 -5.08
C MET A 18 -7.85 -40.02 -4.78
N SER A 19 -8.81 -40.76 -5.33
CA SER A 19 -10.22 -40.50 -5.10
C SER A 19 -10.62 -40.72 -3.64
N LEU A 20 -11.69 -40.05 -3.22
CA LEU A 20 -12.31 -40.23 -1.92
C LEU A 20 -12.69 -41.70 -1.68
N GLU A 21 -13.20 -42.38 -2.71
CA GLU A 21 -13.52 -43.82 -2.66
C GLU A 21 -12.28 -44.68 -2.39
N ASN A 22 -11.14 -44.36 -3.00
CA ASN A 22 -9.90 -45.10 -2.74
C ASN A 22 -9.39 -44.85 -1.32
N TRP A 23 -9.53 -43.63 -0.80
CA TRP A 23 -9.23 -43.34 0.60
C TRP A 23 -10.16 -44.08 1.56
N HIS A 24 -11.46 -44.16 1.25
CA HIS A 24 -12.40 -45.00 2.01
C HIS A 24 -11.96 -46.46 2.02
N GLN A 25 -11.55 -47.00 0.87
CA GLN A 25 -11.08 -48.39 0.79
C GLN A 25 -9.77 -48.63 1.55
N GLN A 26 -8.85 -47.66 1.54
CA GLN A 26 -7.55 -47.77 2.21
C GLN A 26 -7.68 -47.64 3.73
N LEU A 27 -8.60 -46.81 4.22
CA LEU A 27 -8.77 -46.51 5.65
C LEU A 27 -9.93 -47.28 6.30
N LYS A 28 -10.65 -48.13 5.56
CA LYS A 28 -11.82 -48.88 6.04
C LYS A 28 -11.55 -49.78 7.26
N GLU A 29 -10.31 -50.22 7.45
CA GLU A 29 -9.92 -51.06 8.59
C GLU A 29 -9.60 -50.20 9.83
N GLU A 30 -9.36 -48.90 9.66
CA GLU A 30 -8.96 -47.96 10.71
C GLU A 30 -10.13 -47.12 11.23
N ALA A 31 -11.06 -46.74 10.34
CA ALA A 31 -12.18 -45.86 10.65
C ALA A 31 -13.41 -46.11 9.76
N SER A 32 -14.58 -45.70 10.24
CA SER A 32 -15.81 -45.68 9.43
C SER A 32 -15.78 -44.58 8.38
N ILE A 33 -16.57 -44.72 7.30
CA ILE A 33 -16.68 -43.70 6.25
C ILE A 33 -17.05 -42.33 6.81
N THR A 34 -17.95 -42.28 7.81
CA THR A 34 -18.36 -41.03 8.46
C THR A 34 -17.19 -40.36 9.19
N GLU A 35 -16.39 -41.14 9.93
CA GLU A 35 -15.19 -40.63 10.61
C GLU A 35 -14.14 -40.15 9.60
N ILE A 36 -13.97 -40.85 8.47
CA ILE A 36 -13.04 -40.45 7.40
C ILE A 36 -13.48 -39.15 6.74
N ASN A 37 -14.77 -39.00 6.43
CA ASN A 37 -15.30 -37.77 5.83
C ASN A 37 -15.19 -36.59 6.78
N GLN A 38 -15.52 -36.77 8.07
CA GLN A 38 -15.33 -35.71 9.07
C GLN A 38 -13.85 -35.29 9.15
N ALA A 39 -12.93 -36.27 9.12
CA ALA A 39 -11.51 -35.96 9.15
C ALA A 39 -11.06 -35.16 7.92
N ILE A 40 -11.54 -35.55 6.73
CA ILE A 40 -11.27 -34.84 5.48
C ILE A 40 -11.86 -33.42 5.53
N ASP A 41 -13.08 -33.24 6.02
CA ASP A 41 -13.71 -31.91 6.15
C ASP A 41 -12.90 -30.99 7.08
N GLU A 42 -12.44 -31.51 8.22
CA GLU A 42 -11.55 -30.79 9.15
C GLU A 42 -10.20 -30.45 8.48
N MET A 43 -9.59 -31.38 7.73
CA MET A 43 -8.34 -31.14 7.01
C MET A 43 -8.50 -30.14 5.85
N VAL A 44 -9.66 -30.11 5.18
CA VAL A 44 -10.00 -29.08 4.19
C VAL A 44 -10.15 -27.72 4.87
N HIS A 45 -10.83 -27.68 6.02
CA HIS A 45 -10.97 -26.46 6.81
C HIS A 45 -9.60 -25.92 7.28
N GLU A 46 -8.68 -26.81 7.66
CA GLU A 46 -7.29 -26.47 8.01
C GLU A 46 -6.39 -26.19 6.79
N SER A 47 -6.92 -26.24 5.56
CA SER A 47 -6.18 -26.02 4.31
C SER A 47 -5.00 -26.97 4.06
N GLU A 48 -5.02 -28.16 4.68
CA GLU A 48 -3.99 -29.18 4.49
C GLU A 48 -4.19 -30.01 3.23
N ILE A 49 -5.45 -30.11 2.80
CA ILE A 49 -5.86 -30.81 1.59
C ILE A 49 -6.89 -29.99 0.82
N VAL A 50 -7.03 -30.27 -0.46
CA VAL A 50 -8.17 -29.84 -1.28
C VAL A 50 -8.90 -31.09 -1.78
N LEU A 51 -10.22 -31.12 -1.58
CA LEU A 51 -11.09 -32.08 -2.23
C LEU A 51 -11.67 -31.45 -3.50
N ALA A 52 -11.28 -31.95 -4.68
CA ALA A 52 -11.72 -31.45 -5.97
C ALA A 52 -12.14 -32.61 -6.88
N ASN A 53 -13.38 -32.59 -7.40
CA ASN A 53 -13.94 -33.66 -8.24
C ASN A 53 -13.72 -35.08 -7.64
N ASP A 54 -14.14 -35.27 -6.38
CA ASP A 54 -13.94 -36.49 -5.60
C ASP A 54 -12.49 -36.95 -5.44
N THR A 55 -11.51 -36.08 -5.70
CA THR A 55 -10.08 -36.38 -5.58
C THR A 55 -9.45 -35.54 -4.47
N VAL A 56 -8.70 -36.19 -3.58
CA VAL A 56 -8.01 -35.54 -2.47
C VAL A 56 -6.59 -35.17 -2.89
N TYR A 57 -6.26 -33.89 -2.78
CA TYR A 57 -4.94 -33.33 -3.08
C TYR A 57 -4.25 -32.86 -1.80
N PRO A 58 -3.14 -33.48 -1.38
CA PRO A 58 -2.36 -33.03 -0.23
C PRO A 58 -1.55 -31.77 -0.58
N ILE A 59 -1.65 -30.74 0.25
CA ILE A 59 -0.97 -29.45 0.04
C ILE A 59 0.41 -29.49 0.70
N ASP A 60 1.44 -29.69 -0.12
CA ASP A 60 2.83 -29.80 0.34
C ASP A 60 3.72 -28.62 -0.09
N ASN A 61 3.14 -27.67 -0.83
CA ASN A 61 3.83 -26.51 -1.42
C ASN A 61 5.06 -26.89 -2.26
N LYS A 62 5.11 -28.13 -2.77
CA LYS A 62 6.19 -28.65 -3.64
C LYS A 62 5.64 -29.19 -4.94
N ARG A 63 4.58 -29.98 -4.86
CA ARG A 63 3.82 -30.48 -6.00
C ARG A 63 2.46 -29.83 -6.09
N TYR A 64 1.76 -29.65 -4.97
CA TYR A 64 0.47 -28.98 -4.94
C TYR A 64 0.48 -27.85 -3.93
N ALA A 65 -0.06 -26.71 -4.35
CA ALA A 65 -0.22 -25.54 -3.50
C ALA A 65 -1.64 -24.99 -3.67
N VAL A 66 -2.16 -24.40 -2.59
CA VAL A 66 -3.33 -23.52 -2.65
C VAL A 66 -2.84 -22.09 -2.52
N GLY A 67 -3.28 -21.22 -3.41
CA GLY A 67 -2.91 -19.82 -3.38
C GLY A 67 -3.93 -18.94 -4.08
N THR A 68 -3.73 -17.64 -3.97
CA THR A 68 -4.52 -16.66 -4.72
C THR A 68 -3.94 -16.50 -6.11
N PHE A 69 -4.76 -16.73 -7.14
CA PHE A 69 -4.39 -16.45 -8.52
C PHE A 69 -4.44 -14.94 -8.78
N ARG A 70 -3.34 -14.39 -9.28
CA ARG A 70 -3.18 -12.98 -9.64
C ARG A 70 -2.79 -12.89 -11.11
N ALA A 71 -3.75 -12.52 -11.95
CA ALA A 71 -3.49 -12.27 -13.36
C ALA A 71 -2.72 -10.94 -13.49
N VAL A 72 -1.61 -10.96 -14.20
CA VAL A 72 -0.84 -9.73 -14.51
C VAL A 72 -1.29 -9.17 -15.85
N ARG A 73 -1.54 -10.06 -16.81
CA ARG A 73 -2.15 -9.77 -18.11
C ARG A 73 -3.08 -10.93 -18.47
N ASP A 74 -3.84 -10.75 -19.53
CA ASP A 74 -4.61 -11.81 -20.18
C ASP A 74 -3.78 -13.08 -20.51
N SER A 75 -2.47 -12.91 -20.65
CA SER A 75 -1.52 -13.92 -21.13
C SER A 75 -0.80 -14.70 -20.02
N PHE A 76 -0.70 -14.15 -18.81
CA PHE A 76 -0.01 -14.81 -17.68
C PHE A 76 -0.36 -14.20 -16.32
N GLY A 77 -0.15 -14.99 -15.27
CA GLY A 77 -0.37 -14.61 -13.87
C GLY A 77 0.48 -15.46 -12.92
N PHE A 78 0.28 -15.25 -11.63
CA PHE A 78 0.95 -16.00 -10.57
C PHE A 78 -0.07 -16.56 -9.58
N VAL A 79 0.19 -17.75 -9.05
CA VAL A 79 -0.52 -18.28 -7.89
C VAL A 79 0.38 -18.09 -6.69
N GLU A 80 -0.05 -17.27 -5.73
CA GLU A 80 0.77 -16.85 -4.61
C GLU A 80 0.16 -17.27 -3.27
N ASN A 81 1.01 -17.78 -2.37
CA ASN A 81 0.74 -17.91 -0.94
C ASN A 81 2.00 -17.51 -0.15
N GLU A 82 2.03 -17.73 1.17
CA GLU A 82 3.19 -17.36 1.99
C GLU A 82 4.48 -18.16 1.67
N ALA A 83 4.34 -19.33 1.05
CA ALA A 83 5.44 -20.26 0.77
C ALA A 83 5.91 -20.26 -0.69
N VAL A 84 5.02 -20.00 -1.66
CA VAL A 84 5.30 -20.10 -3.10
C VAL A 84 4.70 -18.94 -3.90
N SER A 85 5.38 -18.56 -4.99
CA SER A 85 4.83 -17.74 -6.07
C SER A 85 5.07 -18.48 -7.38
N ILE A 86 4.00 -18.96 -8.01
CA ILE A 86 4.08 -19.89 -9.14
C ILE A 86 3.54 -19.20 -10.39
N TYR A 87 4.39 -19.04 -11.41
CA TYR A 87 3.99 -18.55 -12.73
C TYR A 87 3.03 -19.52 -13.42
N VAL A 88 1.95 -18.98 -13.97
CA VAL A 88 0.96 -19.69 -14.77
C VAL A 88 0.75 -18.94 -16.08
N GLY A 89 0.84 -19.67 -17.20
CA GLY A 89 0.50 -19.12 -18.51
C GLY A 89 -1.00 -19.19 -18.78
N SER A 90 -1.53 -18.32 -19.65
CA SER A 90 -2.96 -18.26 -20.00
C SER A 90 -3.61 -19.58 -20.39
N LYS A 91 -2.88 -20.48 -21.04
CA LYS A 91 -3.38 -21.82 -21.41
C LYS A 91 -3.66 -22.72 -20.20
N ASP A 92 -3.05 -22.40 -19.07
CA ASP A 92 -3.07 -23.16 -17.83
C ASP A 92 -3.90 -22.49 -16.73
N PHE A 93 -4.66 -21.43 -17.06
CA PHE A 93 -5.60 -20.76 -16.14
C PHE A 93 -6.86 -21.59 -15.85
N GLY A 94 -7.30 -22.39 -16.81
CA GLY A 94 -8.57 -23.09 -16.73
C GLY A 94 -9.75 -22.13 -16.58
N ASN A 95 -10.49 -22.24 -15.48
CA ASN A 95 -11.64 -21.38 -15.16
C ASN A 95 -11.34 -20.32 -14.10
N ALA A 96 -10.10 -20.22 -13.63
CA ALA A 96 -9.72 -19.21 -12.66
C ALA A 96 -9.77 -17.82 -13.26
N ILE A 97 -10.34 -16.87 -12.55
CA ILE A 97 -10.23 -15.43 -12.83
C ILE A 97 -9.40 -14.76 -11.74
N ASP A 98 -8.93 -13.54 -12.01
CA ASP A 98 -8.08 -12.80 -11.09
C ASP A 98 -8.70 -12.73 -9.67
N LEU A 99 -7.86 -12.94 -8.67
CA LEU A 99 -8.16 -13.05 -7.22
C LEU A 99 -8.76 -14.37 -6.75
N ASP A 100 -9.07 -15.33 -7.61
CA ASP A 100 -9.61 -16.63 -7.17
C ASP A 100 -8.62 -17.40 -6.28
N THR A 101 -9.16 -18.15 -5.31
CA THR A 101 -8.37 -19.14 -4.57
C THR A 101 -8.34 -20.42 -5.40
N VAL A 102 -7.15 -20.87 -5.76
CA VAL A 102 -6.96 -21.98 -6.70
C VAL A 102 -6.02 -23.05 -6.16
N LEU A 103 -6.25 -24.28 -6.58
CA LEU A 103 -5.32 -25.39 -6.47
C LEU A 103 -4.42 -25.40 -7.70
N VAL A 104 -3.12 -25.29 -7.50
CA VAL A 104 -2.11 -25.33 -8.57
C VAL A 104 -1.22 -26.56 -8.42
N GLU A 105 -0.96 -27.23 -9.55
CA GLU A 105 0.12 -28.23 -9.66
C GLU A 105 1.41 -27.52 -10.10
N ILE A 106 2.47 -27.68 -9.31
CA ILE A 106 3.81 -27.18 -9.62
C ILE A 106 4.48 -28.20 -10.53
N ILE A 107 4.62 -27.85 -11.81
CA ILE A 107 5.19 -28.71 -12.85
C ILE A 107 6.73 -28.65 -12.80
N SER A 108 7.28 -27.49 -12.48
CA SER A 108 8.73 -27.31 -12.35
C SER A 108 9.03 -26.38 -11.17
N ALA A 109 9.61 -26.95 -10.12
CA ALA A 109 10.06 -26.18 -8.95
C ALA A 109 11.23 -25.24 -9.30
N GLU A 110 12.12 -25.63 -10.22
CA GLU A 110 13.25 -24.78 -10.64
C GLU A 110 12.83 -23.56 -11.46
N LYS A 111 11.72 -23.67 -12.22
CA LYS A 111 11.21 -22.57 -13.07
C LYS A 111 9.98 -21.89 -12.48
N GLU A 112 9.55 -22.31 -11.29
CA GLU A 112 8.33 -21.85 -10.63
C GLU A 112 7.13 -21.86 -11.57
N PHE A 113 6.98 -22.90 -12.40
CA PHE A 113 5.92 -23.02 -13.39
C PHE A 113 4.85 -23.99 -12.91
N GLY A 114 3.58 -23.60 -13.03
CA GLY A 114 2.46 -24.43 -12.62
C GLY A 114 1.24 -24.33 -13.52
N LYS A 115 0.29 -25.23 -13.23
CA LYS A 115 -1.00 -25.32 -13.91
C LYS A 115 -2.13 -25.32 -12.90
N ILE A 116 -3.15 -24.50 -13.11
CA ILE A 116 -4.33 -24.48 -12.26
C ILE A 116 -5.17 -25.73 -12.55
N LEU A 117 -5.41 -26.51 -11.50
CA LEU A 117 -6.20 -27.74 -11.57
C LEU A 117 -7.67 -27.48 -11.22
N HIS A 118 -7.91 -26.63 -10.23
CA HIS A 118 -9.25 -26.42 -9.68
C HIS A 118 -9.37 -25.02 -9.06
N VAL A 119 -10.53 -24.39 -9.21
CA VAL A 119 -10.87 -23.17 -8.47
C VAL A 119 -11.52 -23.56 -7.16
N VAL A 120 -10.79 -23.40 -6.05
CA VAL A 120 -11.29 -23.72 -4.70
C VAL A 120 -12.41 -22.76 -4.32
N LYS A 121 -12.25 -21.49 -4.64
CA LYS A 121 -13.25 -20.45 -4.37
C LYS A 121 -13.12 -19.32 -5.38
N HIS A 122 -14.24 -18.98 -6.03
CA HIS A 122 -14.34 -17.73 -6.78
C HIS A 122 -14.45 -16.56 -5.81
N ASN A 123 -13.56 -15.57 -5.94
CA ASN A 123 -13.53 -14.42 -5.04
C ASN A 123 -14.12 -13.14 -5.67
N ARG A 124 -14.46 -13.18 -6.96
CA ARG A 124 -15.21 -12.11 -7.63
C ARG A 124 -16.64 -12.57 -7.90
N GLU A 125 -17.61 -11.82 -7.41
CA GLU A 125 -19.04 -12.06 -7.67
C GLU A 125 -19.56 -11.20 -8.82
N VAL A 126 -18.86 -10.10 -9.12
CA VAL A 126 -19.29 -9.08 -10.06
C VAL A 126 -18.13 -8.64 -10.96
N LEU A 127 -18.46 -8.25 -12.19
CA LEU A 127 -17.54 -7.65 -13.16
C LEU A 127 -18.02 -6.27 -13.56
N LEU A 128 -17.07 -5.35 -13.71
CA LEU A 128 -17.31 -4.03 -14.30
C LEU A 128 -17.00 -4.08 -15.79
N GLY A 129 -17.89 -3.56 -16.61
CA GLY A 129 -17.69 -3.48 -18.05
C GLY A 129 -18.32 -2.27 -18.69
N THR A 130 -18.00 -2.06 -19.96
CA THR A 130 -18.63 -1.05 -20.82
C THR A 130 -19.36 -1.76 -21.95
N LEU A 131 -20.60 -1.37 -22.21
CA LEU A 131 -21.34 -1.91 -23.35
C LEU A 131 -20.91 -1.22 -24.64
N LYS A 132 -20.33 -1.97 -25.58
CA LYS A 132 -19.88 -1.43 -26.87
C LYS A 132 -20.61 -2.07 -28.05
N VAL A 133 -20.78 -1.32 -29.14
CA VAL A 133 -21.37 -1.86 -30.36
C VAL A 133 -20.30 -2.56 -31.20
N LYS A 134 -20.43 -3.87 -31.39
CA LYS A 134 -19.60 -4.67 -32.30
C LYS A 134 -20.50 -5.46 -33.25
N LYS A 135 -20.31 -5.28 -34.56
CA LYS A 135 -21.13 -5.95 -35.61
C LYS A 135 -22.64 -5.79 -35.39
N LYS A 136 -23.10 -4.58 -35.02
CA LYS A 136 -24.51 -4.21 -34.72
C LYS A 136 -25.13 -4.90 -33.49
N LYS A 137 -24.33 -5.48 -32.60
CA LYS A 137 -24.77 -5.99 -31.29
C LYS A 137 -24.02 -5.27 -30.18
N LEU A 138 -24.71 -4.99 -29.08
CA LEU A 138 -24.05 -4.59 -27.84
C LEU A 138 -23.34 -5.81 -27.27
N ILE A 139 -22.09 -5.61 -26.85
CA ILE A 139 -21.27 -6.60 -26.17
C ILE A 139 -20.78 -6.03 -24.85
N PHE A 140 -20.61 -6.89 -23.85
CA PHE A 140 -19.96 -6.53 -22.60
C PHE A 140 -18.45 -6.59 -22.80
N GLU A 141 -17.77 -5.46 -22.74
CA GLU A 141 -16.32 -5.41 -22.71
C GLU A 141 -15.88 -5.18 -21.26
N SER A 142 -15.07 -6.10 -20.71
CA SER A 142 -14.51 -5.96 -19.36
C SER A 142 -13.72 -4.66 -19.26
N TYR A 143 -13.90 -3.93 -18.16
CA TYR A 143 -13.02 -2.82 -17.83
C TYR A 143 -11.66 -3.31 -17.32
N ASP A 144 -11.66 -4.44 -16.62
CA ASP A 144 -10.44 -5.07 -16.15
C ASP A 144 -9.80 -5.88 -17.28
N THR A 145 -8.69 -5.38 -17.82
CA THR A 145 -7.94 -6.00 -18.93
C THR A 145 -7.30 -7.34 -18.55
N ARG A 146 -7.29 -7.70 -17.26
CA ARG A 146 -6.81 -9.01 -16.77
C ARG A 146 -7.84 -10.13 -16.99
N ILE A 147 -9.10 -9.79 -17.28
CA ILE A 147 -10.13 -10.78 -17.61
C ILE A 147 -9.88 -11.28 -19.03
N HIS A 148 -9.40 -12.52 -19.12
CA HIS A 148 -8.92 -13.15 -20.35
C HIS A 148 -10.00 -13.92 -21.13
N LYS A 149 -11.20 -14.08 -20.56
CA LYS A 149 -12.32 -14.79 -21.19
C LYS A 149 -13.32 -13.81 -21.79
N ASP A 150 -13.93 -14.22 -22.90
CA ASP A 150 -15.08 -13.51 -23.46
C ASP A 150 -16.24 -13.48 -22.46
N ILE A 151 -17.00 -12.38 -22.45
CA ILE A 151 -18.14 -12.17 -21.56
C ILE A 151 -19.42 -12.16 -22.37
N GLU A 152 -20.36 -13.04 -22.01
CA GLU A 152 -21.74 -12.97 -22.47
C GLU A 152 -22.61 -12.42 -21.35
N TYR A 153 -23.52 -11.51 -21.69
CA TYR A 153 -24.37 -10.89 -20.71
C TYR A 153 -25.86 -11.07 -21.02
N THR A 154 -26.65 -11.17 -19.97
CA THR A 154 -28.11 -11.01 -20.00
C THR A 154 -28.49 -9.77 -19.22
N THR A 155 -29.63 -9.16 -19.54
CA THR A 155 -30.14 -8.04 -18.74
C THR A 155 -31.65 -7.90 -18.88
N LYS A 156 -32.30 -7.42 -17.83
CA LYS A 156 -33.69 -6.95 -17.83
C LYS A 156 -33.78 -5.41 -17.84
N LEU A 157 -32.63 -4.74 -17.76
CA LEU A 157 -32.53 -3.29 -17.69
C LEU A 157 -32.49 -2.70 -19.10
N GLU A 158 -32.92 -1.45 -19.24
CA GLU A 158 -32.64 -0.67 -20.44
C GLU A 158 -31.15 -0.33 -20.45
N VAL A 159 -30.46 -0.71 -21.52
CA VAL A 159 -29.03 -0.49 -21.70
C VAL A 159 -28.73 0.14 -23.05
N LYS A 160 -27.69 0.97 -23.09
CA LYS A 160 -27.28 1.75 -24.26
C LYS A 160 -25.80 1.52 -24.56
N GLU A 161 -25.39 1.94 -25.76
CA GLU A 161 -23.97 2.03 -26.07
C GLU A 161 -23.27 2.95 -25.08
N ASN A 162 -22.05 2.59 -24.73
CA ASN A 162 -21.17 3.30 -23.80
C ASN A 162 -21.64 3.33 -22.34
N ASP A 163 -22.68 2.57 -21.98
CA ASP A 163 -23.06 2.40 -20.58
C ASP A 163 -21.97 1.62 -19.82
N ARG A 164 -21.55 2.19 -18.70
CA ARG A 164 -20.79 1.52 -17.65
C ARG A 164 -21.74 0.67 -16.83
N VAL A 165 -21.46 -0.62 -16.73
CA VAL A 165 -22.36 -1.60 -16.10
C VAL A 165 -21.63 -2.52 -15.13
N ILE A 166 -22.37 -2.96 -14.11
CA ILE A 166 -21.96 -4.06 -13.22
C ILE A 166 -22.75 -5.31 -13.64
N GLY A 167 -22.03 -6.39 -13.92
CA GLY A 167 -22.58 -7.71 -14.21
C GLY A 167 -22.28 -8.68 -13.09
N HIS A 168 -23.30 -9.30 -12.51
CA HIS A 168 -23.15 -10.40 -11.56
C HIS A 168 -22.79 -11.69 -12.30
N ILE A 169 -21.71 -12.35 -11.89
CA ILE A 169 -21.28 -13.61 -12.49
C ILE A 169 -22.30 -14.69 -12.17
N GLN A 170 -22.77 -15.40 -13.20
CA GLN A 170 -23.69 -16.54 -13.08
C GLN A 170 -22.93 -17.86 -13.21
N SER A 171 -22.01 -17.96 -14.18
CA SER A 171 -21.10 -19.10 -14.33
C SER A 171 -19.82 -18.70 -15.07
N ILE A 172 -18.78 -19.52 -14.91
CA ILE A 172 -17.49 -19.38 -15.60
C ILE A 172 -17.13 -20.73 -16.23
N ASP A 173 -17.33 -20.83 -17.55
CA ASP A 173 -17.11 -22.03 -18.35
C ASP A 173 -16.12 -21.72 -19.49
N ASP A 174 -16.49 -21.95 -20.76
CA ASP A 174 -15.75 -21.47 -21.92
C ASP A 174 -15.72 -19.94 -22.00
N LYS A 175 -16.78 -19.31 -21.49
CA LYS A 175 -16.96 -17.86 -21.33
C LYS A 175 -17.39 -17.53 -19.90
N ILE A 176 -17.40 -16.24 -19.58
CA ILE A 176 -18.03 -15.75 -18.36
C ILE A 176 -19.44 -15.30 -18.71
N TYR A 177 -20.43 -15.88 -18.04
CA TYR A 177 -21.83 -15.49 -18.17
C TYR A 177 -22.18 -14.55 -17.03
N VAL A 178 -22.67 -13.36 -17.37
CA VAL A 178 -23.07 -12.34 -16.38
C VAL A 178 -24.53 -11.90 -16.56
N GLU A 179 -25.20 -11.58 -15.46
CA GLU A 179 -26.44 -10.80 -15.48
C GLU A 179 -26.11 -9.35 -15.15
N VAL A 180 -26.36 -8.42 -16.07
CA VAL A 180 -26.20 -6.98 -15.80
C VAL A 180 -27.31 -6.55 -14.83
N THR A 181 -26.90 -6.26 -13.60
CA THR A 181 -27.76 -5.90 -12.47
C THR A 181 -27.76 -4.40 -12.20
N SER A 182 -26.79 -3.63 -12.72
CA SER A 182 -26.73 -2.19 -12.52
C SER A 182 -26.08 -1.45 -13.70
N VAL A 183 -26.64 -0.28 -14.01
CA VAL A 183 -26.10 0.69 -14.97
C VAL A 183 -25.63 1.91 -14.17
N LEU A 184 -24.32 2.19 -14.20
CA LEU A 184 -23.72 3.29 -13.44
C LEU A 184 -23.83 4.64 -14.16
N GLY A 185 -24.07 4.61 -15.48
CA GLY A 185 -24.12 5.78 -16.35
C GLY A 185 -23.21 5.63 -17.55
N GLN A 186 -22.90 6.72 -18.24
CA GLN A 186 -22.02 6.72 -19.41
C GLN A 186 -20.55 6.61 -18.98
N ALA A 187 -19.75 5.85 -19.72
CA ALA A 187 -18.36 5.57 -19.37
C ALA A 187 -17.42 6.79 -19.43
N ASP A 188 -17.82 7.84 -20.15
CA ASP A 188 -17.13 9.12 -20.29
C ASP A 188 -17.67 10.22 -19.35
N ALA A 189 -18.61 9.88 -18.46
CA ALA A 189 -19.11 10.81 -17.45
C ALA A 189 -17.99 11.21 -16.46
N PRO A 190 -17.95 12.49 -16.00
CA PRO A 190 -16.97 12.94 -15.02
C PRO A 190 -16.92 12.05 -13.76
N GLY A 191 -15.72 11.61 -13.38
CA GLY A 191 -15.48 10.78 -12.20
C GLY A 191 -15.79 9.28 -12.36
N MET A 192 -16.37 8.86 -13.50
CA MET A 192 -16.65 7.44 -13.78
C MET A 192 -15.36 6.62 -13.89
N ASP A 193 -14.28 7.25 -14.34
CA ASP A 193 -12.94 6.68 -14.47
C ASP A 193 -12.37 6.24 -13.10
N VAL A 194 -12.37 7.16 -12.12
CA VAL A 194 -11.92 6.89 -10.75
C VAL A 194 -12.82 5.87 -10.05
N GLN A 195 -14.15 6.02 -10.20
CA GLN A 195 -15.11 5.05 -9.65
C GLN A 195 -14.90 3.64 -10.21
N SER A 196 -14.55 3.54 -11.49
CA SER A 196 -14.27 2.26 -12.13
C SER A 196 -13.02 1.59 -11.57
N VAL A 197 -11.96 2.37 -11.27
CA VAL A 197 -10.75 1.85 -10.61
C VAL A 197 -11.07 1.38 -9.20
N LEU A 198 -11.75 2.19 -8.40
CA LEU A 198 -12.16 1.85 -7.03
C LEU A 198 -12.90 0.51 -6.97
N PHE A 199 -13.85 0.29 -7.88
CA PHE A 199 -14.60 -0.95 -7.97
C PHE A 199 -13.71 -2.16 -8.27
N VAL A 200 -12.79 -2.06 -9.23
CA VAL A 200 -11.89 -3.16 -9.63
C VAL A 200 -11.01 -3.61 -8.46
N TYR A 201 -10.67 -2.71 -7.55
CA TYR A 201 -9.88 -3.01 -6.36
C TYR A 201 -10.73 -3.32 -5.11
N GLY A 202 -12.05 -3.47 -5.26
CA GLY A 202 -12.96 -3.82 -4.17
C GLY A 202 -13.07 -2.73 -3.11
N ILE A 203 -13.11 -1.46 -3.54
CA ILE A 203 -13.25 -0.30 -2.66
C ILE A 203 -14.65 0.30 -2.85
N ASP A 204 -15.49 0.12 -1.85
CA ASP A 204 -16.87 0.61 -1.86
C ASP A 204 -16.94 2.10 -1.59
N VAL A 205 -17.47 2.84 -2.57
CA VAL A 205 -17.61 4.31 -2.47
C VAL A 205 -18.71 4.68 -1.48
N ASP A 206 -19.83 3.97 -1.52
CA ASP A 206 -21.02 4.29 -0.74
C ASP A 206 -21.20 3.37 0.47
N PHE A 207 -21.72 3.92 1.56
CA PHE A 207 -22.16 3.14 2.71
C PHE A 207 -23.43 2.34 2.38
N ASN A 208 -23.55 1.14 2.93
CA ASN A 208 -24.75 0.32 2.80
C ASN A 208 -25.95 0.94 3.56
N ASP A 209 -27.15 0.40 3.34
CA ASP A 209 -28.38 0.94 3.92
C ASP A 209 -28.44 0.81 5.45
N ASP A 210 -27.77 -0.17 6.03
CA ASP A 210 -27.75 -0.35 7.49
C ASP A 210 -26.89 0.70 8.18
N VAL A 211 -25.74 1.04 7.61
CA VAL A 211 -24.94 2.20 8.04
C VAL A 211 -25.73 3.49 7.89
N LYS A 212 -26.40 3.71 6.74
CA LYS A 212 -27.20 4.92 6.51
C LYS A 212 -28.33 5.10 7.54
N LYS A 213 -28.91 4.01 8.04
CA LYS A 213 -29.92 4.06 9.12
C LYS A 213 -29.33 4.44 10.48
N GLU A 214 -28.06 4.11 10.74
CA GLU A 214 -27.38 4.46 11.99
C GLU A 214 -26.91 5.92 12.03
N ILE A 215 -26.57 6.51 10.87
CA ILE A 215 -26.03 7.89 10.76
C ILE A 215 -26.83 8.94 11.55
N PRO A 216 -28.18 9.00 11.46
CA PRO A 216 -28.97 9.99 12.20
C PRO A 216 -28.89 9.88 13.72
N SER A 217 -28.40 8.74 14.26
CA SER A 217 -28.25 8.54 15.71
C SER A 217 -26.91 9.06 16.25
N ILE A 218 -25.97 9.46 15.38
CA ILE A 218 -24.67 10.00 15.77
C ILE A 218 -24.89 11.36 16.46
N PRO A 219 -24.38 11.55 17.71
CA PRO A 219 -24.50 12.81 18.41
C PRO A 219 -23.68 13.91 17.75
N LYS A 220 -24.18 15.15 17.78
CA LYS A 220 -23.47 16.32 17.24
C LYS A 220 -22.58 17.03 18.25
N GLU A 221 -22.86 16.83 19.53
CA GLU A 221 -22.13 17.40 20.66
C GLU A 221 -21.87 16.30 21.69
N ILE A 222 -20.82 16.46 22.48
CA ILE A 222 -20.49 15.50 23.53
C ILE A 222 -21.58 15.50 24.60
N ASN A 223 -21.88 14.33 25.16
CA ASN A 223 -22.70 14.25 26.36
C ASN A 223 -21.83 14.59 27.58
N GLN A 224 -22.30 15.50 28.44
CA GLN A 224 -21.55 15.88 29.65
C GLN A 224 -21.33 14.70 30.60
N GLU A 225 -22.21 13.70 30.59
CA GLU A 225 -22.00 12.47 31.36
C GLU A 225 -20.77 11.67 30.89
N ASP A 226 -20.43 11.74 29.60
CA ASP A 226 -19.26 11.06 29.03
C ASP A 226 -17.93 11.69 29.45
N THR A 227 -17.95 12.88 30.08
CA THR A 227 -16.77 13.52 30.65
C THR A 227 -16.40 12.96 32.02
N LYS A 228 -17.31 12.23 32.68
CA LYS A 228 -17.06 11.68 34.03
C LYS A 228 -15.96 10.62 33.97
N GLY A 229 -14.95 10.78 34.81
CA GLY A 229 -13.80 9.87 34.89
C GLY A 229 -12.70 10.16 33.86
N ARG A 230 -12.87 11.18 33.00
CA ARG A 230 -11.84 11.65 32.08
C ARG A 230 -11.00 12.76 32.72
N ILE A 231 -9.74 12.85 32.32
CA ILE A 231 -8.88 13.99 32.70
C ILE A 231 -9.27 15.21 31.86
N ASP A 232 -9.48 16.34 32.53
CA ASP A 232 -9.91 17.59 31.89
C ASP A 232 -8.71 18.45 31.48
N HIS A 233 -8.55 18.66 30.17
CA HIS A 233 -7.50 19.45 29.56
C HIS A 233 -8.06 20.66 28.82
N ARG A 234 -9.33 21.04 29.05
CA ARG A 234 -9.99 22.16 28.33
C ARG A 234 -9.35 23.52 28.62
N ASP A 235 -8.61 23.66 29.71
CA ASP A 235 -7.88 24.88 30.07
C ASP A 235 -6.47 24.95 29.42
N GLN A 236 -5.96 23.84 28.87
CA GLN A 236 -4.69 23.83 28.16
C GLN A 236 -4.82 24.49 26.78
N TYR A 237 -3.72 25.08 26.30
CA TYR A 237 -3.68 25.71 24.97
C TYR A 237 -3.39 24.67 23.88
N VAL A 238 -4.25 23.66 23.80
CA VAL A 238 -4.15 22.56 22.82
C VAL A 238 -4.35 23.10 21.41
N ILE A 239 -3.55 22.65 20.45
CA ILE A 239 -3.64 23.03 19.02
C ILE A 239 -3.68 21.81 18.10
N THR A 240 -4.21 21.98 16.89
CA THR A 240 -4.03 21.01 15.80
C THR A 240 -3.17 21.63 14.70
N ILE A 241 -2.35 20.83 14.01
CA ILE A 241 -1.50 21.28 12.90
C ILE A 241 -1.65 20.27 11.75
N ASP A 242 -2.32 20.69 10.68
CA ASP A 242 -2.73 19.80 9.60
C ASP A 242 -2.52 20.45 8.21
N GLY A 243 -2.81 19.71 7.14
CA GLY A 243 -2.93 20.30 5.81
C GLY A 243 -4.11 21.28 5.73
N GLU A 244 -4.00 22.32 4.90
CA GLU A 244 -5.05 23.35 4.77
C GLU A 244 -6.42 22.75 4.43
N ASP A 245 -6.45 21.69 3.62
CA ASP A 245 -7.66 20.98 3.18
C ASP A 245 -8.20 19.91 4.16
N ALA A 246 -7.49 19.62 5.26
CA ALA A 246 -7.87 18.58 6.22
C ALA A 246 -9.16 18.92 6.97
N LYS A 247 -10.08 17.96 7.12
CA LYS A 247 -11.39 18.17 7.80
C LYS A 247 -11.61 17.22 8.98
N ASP A 248 -10.95 16.08 8.91
CA ASP A 248 -10.83 15.00 9.86
C ASP A 248 -9.54 15.19 10.67
N LEU A 249 -9.61 15.96 11.76
CA LEU A 249 -8.47 16.26 12.63
C LEU A 249 -8.40 15.17 13.70
N ASP A 250 -7.50 14.20 13.50
CA ASP A 250 -7.30 13.05 14.39
C ASP A 250 -6.55 13.41 15.68
N ASP A 251 -5.55 14.29 15.57
CA ASP A 251 -4.61 14.58 16.63
C ASP A 251 -4.57 16.07 17.02
N ALA A 252 -4.28 16.30 18.30
CA ALA A 252 -4.05 17.62 18.85
C ALA A 252 -2.90 17.56 19.85
N ILE A 253 -2.10 18.62 19.90
CA ILE A 253 -0.84 18.67 20.63
C ILE A 253 -0.85 19.79 21.65
N TYR A 254 -0.24 19.52 22.79
CA TYR A 254 0.18 20.51 23.77
C TYR A 254 1.57 20.12 24.31
N MET A 255 2.42 21.10 24.61
CA MET A 255 3.75 20.86 25.16
C MET A 255 4.09 21.85 26.26
N GLU A 256 4.62 21.33 27.37
CA GLU A 256 5.18 22.14 28.45
C GLU A 256 6.65 21.80 28.73
N SER A 257 7.40 22.76 29.26
CA SER A 257 8.78 22.55 29.68
C SER A 257 8.87 21.83 31.02
N LEU A 258 9.76 20.87 31.13
CA LEU A 258 10.20 20.27 32.40
C LEU A 258 11.60 20.77 32.76
N ALA A 259 12.04 20.54 34.00
CA ALA A 259 13.37 20.93 34.45
C ALA A 259 14.51 20.32 33.59
N ASN A 260 14.31 19.11 33.05
CA ASN A 260 15.30 18.37 32.27
C ASN A 260 14.79 17.94 30.89
N GLY A 261 13.79 18.63 30.32
CA GLY A 261 13.25 18.29 29.02
C GLY A 261 11.85 18.87 28.77
N TYR A 262 10.98 18.05 28.19
CA TYR A 262 9.64 18.40 27.73
C TYR A 262 8.62 17.40 28.24
N ARG A 263 7.38 17.85 28.42
CA ARG A 263 6.24 16.97 28.48
C ARG A 263 5.36 17.22 27.27
N LEU A 264 5.26 16.20 26.43
CA LEU A 264 4.44 16.16 25.22
C LEU A 264 3.09 15.53 25.56
N TYR A 265 2.01 16.20 25.18
CA TYR A 265 0.66 15.65 25.20
C TYR A 265 0.22 15.41 23.76
N VAL A 266 -0.08 14.15 23.43
CA VAL A 266 -0.69 13.77 22.16
C VAL A 266 -2.12 13.33 22.45
N HIS A 267 -3.07 14.18 22.08
CA HIS A 267 -4.50 13.92 22.23
C HIS A 267 -5.05 13.36 20.92
N ILE A 268 -5.53 12.12 20.92
CA ILE A 268 -6.11 11.48 19.73
C ILE A 268 -7.62 11.38 19.88
N ALA A 269 -8.36 11.71 18.83
CA ALA A 269 -9.81 11.58 18.75
C ALA A 269 -10.31 10.22 19.28
N ASP A 270 -11.24 10.25 20.22
CA ASP A 270 -11.75 9.04 20.85
C ASP A 270 -12.86 8.36 20.02
N VAL A 271 -12.48 7.86 18.85
CA VAL A 271 -13.42 7.20 17.91
C VAL A 271 -14.01 5.93 18.52
N ALA A 272 -13.23 5.20 19.34
CA ALA A 272 -13.67 3.98 20.01
C ALA A 272 -14.82 4.21 21.00
N HIS A 273 -15.03 5.43 21.48
CA HIS A 273 -16.21 5.80 22.27
C HIS A 273 -17.50 5.75 21.43
N TYR A 274 -17.44 6.20 20.18
CA TYR A 274 -18.62 6.35 19.33
C TYR A 274 -18.87 5.12 18.43
N VAL A 275 -17.83 4.38 18.07
CA VAL A 275 -17.92 3.26 17.11
C VAL A 275 -17.86 1.92 17.84
N ASN A 276 -19.01 1.26 17.95
CA ASN A 276 -19.12 -0.08 18.51
C ASN A 276 -18.84 -1.15 17.44
N ALA A 277 -17.95 -2.10 17.71
CA ALA A 277 -17.59 -3.18 16.78
C ALA A 277 -18.78 -4.02 16.28
N LYS A 278 -19.90 -4.08 17.02
CA LYS A 278 -21.11 -4.82 16.62
C LYS A 278 -22.14 -3.99 15.84
N SER A 279 -21.97 -2.67 15.77
CA SER A 279 -22.85 -1.78 15.00
C SER A 279 -22.61 -1.93 13.48
N ALA A 280 -23.55 -1.50 12.65
CA ALA A 280 -23.36 -1.49 11.20
C ALA A 280 -22.19 -0.57 10.81
N ILE A 281 -22.03 0.57 11.48
CA ILE A 281 -20.87 1.46 11.29
C ILE A 281 -19.55 0.74 11.65
N GLY A 282 -19.52 0.00 12.78
CA GLY A 282 -18.33 -0.74 13.20
C GLY A 282 -17.93 -1.86 12.24
N GLN A 283 -18.91 -2.62 11.76
CA GLN A 283 -18.68 -3.65 10.73
C GLN A 283 -18.19 -3.02 9.41
N SER A 284 -18.81 -1.92 8.98
CA SER A 284 -18.37 -1.21 7.78
C SER A 284 -16.97 -0.62 7.92
N ALA A 285 -16.59 -0.13 9.11
CA ALA A 285 -15.24 0.36 9.37
C ALA A 285 -14.20 -0.77 9.23
N TYR A 286 -14.52 -1.97 9.71
CA TYR A 286 -13.67 -3.16 9.52
C TYR A 286 -13.52 -3.50 8.04
N GLU A 287 -14.63 -3.64 7.31
CA GLU A 287 -14.67 -3.98 5.87
C GLU A 287 -13.93 -2.95 5.00
N ARG A 288 -14.05 -1.66 5.35
CA ARG A 288 -13.33 -0.57 4.67
C ARG A 288 -11.85 -0.55 5.05
N SER A 289 -11.53 -0.87 6.30
CA SER A 289 -10.20 -0.87 6.97
C SER A 289 -9.44 0.47 6.98
N SER A 290 -9.57 1.31 5.95
CA SER A 290 -8.94 2.62 5.87
C SER A 290 -9.74 3.56 4.98
N SER A 291 -9.64 4.86 5.24
CA SER A 291 -10.03 5.88 4.26
C SER A 291 -9.09 5.81 3.06
N VAL A 292 -9.60 6.15 1.88
CA VAL A 292 -8.85 6.16 0.62
C VAL A 292 -8.83 7.57 0.05
N TYR A 293 -7.64 8.09 -0.23
CA TYR A 293 -7.44 9.46 -0.68
C TYR A 293 -7.11 9.45 -2.17
N MET A 294 -8.15 9.61 -2.99
CA MET A 294 -8.00 9.73 -4.44
C MET A 294 -7.74 11.16 -4.85
N VAL A 295 -7.21 11.34 -6.07
CA VAL A 295 -6.88 12.66 -6.64
C VAL A 295 -8.08 13.62 -6.62
N ASP A 296 -9.30 13.14 -6.86
CA ASP A 296 -10.51 13.97 -6.96
C ASP A 296 -11.50 13.84 -5.79
N ARG A 297 -11.28 12.89 -4.87
CA ARG A 297 -12.22 12.59 -3.78
C ARG A 297 -11.58 11.79 -2.65
N VAL A 298 -12.25 11.81 -1.51
CA VAL A 298 -11.96 10.89 -0.39
C VAL A 298 -13.09 9.87 -0.28
N VAL A 299 -12.74 8.59 -0.20
CA VAL A 299 -13.66 7.52 0.20
C VAL A 299 -13.41 7.23 1.68
N PRO A 300 -14.26 7.71 2.59
CA PRO A 300 -13.96 7.64 4.01
C PRO A 300 -14.23 6.24 4.59
N MET A 301 -13.46 5.89 5.62
CA MET A 301 -13.73 4.72 6.46
C MET A 301 -15.01 4.90 7.27
N LEU A 302 -15.22 6.11 7.81
CA LEU A 302 -16.35 6.45 8.69
C LEU A 302 -17.25 7.53 8.07
N PRO A 303 -18.57 7.52 8.36
CA PRO A 303 -19.47 8.59 7.97
C PRO A 303 -18.98 9.98 8.40
N LYS A 304 -19.30 11.01 7.61
CA LYS A 304 -18.83 12.40 7.82
C LYS A 304 -19.25 12.97 9.18
N GLU A 305 -20.39 12.51 9.69
CA GLU A 305 -20.93 12.87 11.00
C GLU A 305 -20.01 12.43 12.14
N LEU A 306 -19.26 11.34 11.96
CA LEU A 306 -18.19 10.92 12.87
C LEU A 306 -16.87 11.61 12.49
N SER A 307 -16.39 11.38 11.27
CA SER A 307 -15.03 11.74 10.86
C SER A 307 -14.78 13.24 10.82
N ASN A 308 -15.71 14.03 10.28
CA ASN A 308 -15.61 15.49 10.23
C ASN A 308 -16.46 16.16 11.32
N GLY A 309 -17.18 15.39 12.12
CA GLY A 309 -18.15 15.87 13.10
C GLY A 309 -17.66 15.70 14.54
N ILE A 310 -18.23 14.70 15.22
CA ILE A 310 -18.04 14.54 16.67
C ILE A 310 -16.65 14.00 17.05
N CYS A 311 -15.96 13.28 16.16
CA CYS A 311 -14.60 12.80 16.43
C CYS A 311 -13.52 13.84 16.09
N SER A 312 -13.73 14.66 15.05
CA SER A 312 -12.74 15.66 14.63
C SER A 312 -12.49 16.70 15.72
N LEU A 313 -11.22 16.95 16.02
CA LEU A 313 -10.74 17.83 17.10
C LEU A 313 -10.82 19.33 16.73
N HIS A 314 -11.99 19.75 16.26
CA HIS A 314 -12.26 21.14 15.85
C HIS A 314 -11.98 22.15 16.96
N PRO A 315 -11.55 23.38 16.62
CA PRO A 315 -11.26 24.41 17.59
C PRO A 315 -12.54 24.91 18.30
N HIS A 316 -12.40 25.31 19.55
CA HIS A 316 -13.39 25.92 20.42
C HIS A 316 -14.63 25.06 20.72
N VAL A 317 -14.53 23.74 20.55
CA VAL A 317 -15.57 22.78 20.91
C VAL A 317 -14.99 21.66 21.75
N ASP A 318 -15.74 21.21 22.75
CA ASP A 318 -15.30 20.13 23.62
C ASP A 318 -15.30 18.81 22.83
N ARG A 319 -14.23 18.02 23.01
CA ARG A 319 -14.04 16.74 22.33
C ARG A 319 -13.46 15.70 23.29
N LEU A 320 -13.91 14.46 23.10
CA LEU A 320 -13.37 13.31 23.81
C LEU A 320 -12.11 12.85 23.10
N ALA A 321 -11.04 12.61 23.86
CA ALA A 321 -9.77 12.16 23.34
C ALA A 321 -9.18 11.05 24.21
N MET A 322 -8.38 10.18 23.61
CA MET A 322 -7.43 9.35 24.33
C MET A 322 -6.06 10.01 24.25
N THR A 323 -5.49 10.32 25.42
CA THR A 323 -4.25 11.09 25.54
C THR A 323 -3.09 10.18 25.90
N VAL A 324 -1.98 10.34 25.19
CA VAL A 324 -0.66 9.86 25.62
C VAL A 324 0.15 11.07 26.05
N GLN A 325 0.48 11.12 27.34
CA GLN A 325 1.41 12.10 27.91
C GLN A 325 2.79 11.44 27.99
N ILE A 326 3.84 12.12 27.50
CA ILE A 326 5.19 11.58 27.37
C ILE A 326 6.19 12.61 27.91
N ASP A 327 6.97 12.22 28.92
CA ASP A 327 8.07 13.03 29.45
C ASP A 327 9.35 12.67 28.70
N ILE A 328 9.94 13.64 28.01
CA ILE A 328 11.08 13.46 27.10
C ILE A 328 12.24 14.33 27.59
N ASN A 329 13.41 13.74 27.86
CA ASN A 329 14.57 14.52 28.26
C ASN A 329 15.27 15.23 27.07
N PHE A 330 16.23 16.10 27.34
CA PHE A 330 16.99 16.80 26.29
C PHE A 330 17.86 15.90 25.38
N ASN A 331 18.00 14.61 25.70
CA ASN A 331 18.64 13.60 24.83
C ASN A 331 17.64 12.90 23.91
N GLY A 332 16.34 13.24 23.98
CA GLY A 332 15.28 12.56 23.23
C GLY A 332 14.91 11.20 23.83
N GLU A 333 15.16 10.97 25.12
CA GLU A 333 14.79 9.74 25.83
C GLU A 333 13.45 9.91 26.53
N VAL A 334 12.56 8.93 26.35
CA VAL A 334 11.32 8.83 27.11
C VAL A 334 11.66 8.43 28.54
N ILE A 335 11.30 9.29 29.48
CA ILE A 335 11.54 9.11 30.91
C ILE A 335 10.31 8.48 31.58
N ASP A 336 9.13 8.94 31.20
CA ASP A 336 7.86 8.48 31.76
C ASP A 336 6.74 8.67 30.74
N TYR A 337 5.64 7.94 30.89
CA TYR A 337 4.46 8.09 30.05
C TYR A 337 3.17 7.69 30.77
N HIS A 338 2.06 8.30 30.36
CA HIS A 338 0.73 7.98 30.87
C HIS A 338 -0.29 7.95 29.72
N LEU A 339 -1.08 6.87 29.65
CA LEU A 339 -2.21 6.73 28.72
C LEU A 339 -3.53 6.84 29.51
N TYR A 340 -4.44 7.71 29.08
CA TYR A 340 -5.74 7.90 29.74
C TYR A 340 -6.79 8.51 28.82
N GLU A 341 -8.06 8.37 29.22
CA GLU A 341 -9.19 9.07 28.60
C GLU A 341 -9.27 10.52 29.10
N SER A 342 -9.55 11.44 28.18
CA SER A 342 -9.52 12.88 28.42
C SER A 342 -10.64 13.63 27.70
N VAL A 343 -10.89 14.86 28.13
CA VAL A 343 -11.70 15.86 27.40
C VAL A 343 -10.82 17.07 27.11
N ILE A 344 -10.84 17.52 25.85
CA ILE A 344 -10.05 18.67 25.38
C ILE A 344 -10.96 19.70 24.72
N GLN A 345 -10.43 20.91 24.54
CA GLN A 345 -10.98 21.91 23.66
C GLN A 345 -9.82 22.57 22.93
N SER A 346 -9.60 22.20 21.66
CA SER A 346 -8.56 22.82 20.84
C SER A 346 -8.78 24.34 20.79
N LYS A 347 -7.73 25.13 20.99
CA LYS A 347 -7.79 26.59 20.97
C LYS A 347 -7.52 27.17 19.60
N ARG A 348 -6.84 26.42 18.72
CA ARG A 348 -6.50 26.86 17.36
C ARG A 348 -6.27 25.67 16.45
N ARG A 349 -6.83 25.74 15.25
CA ARG A 349 -6.42 24.91 14.10
C ARG A 349 -5.39 25.69 13.31
N MET A 350 -4.21 25.11 13.11
CA MET A 350 -3.12 25.69 12.34
C MET A 350 -2.84 24.86 11.09
N SER A 351 -2.22 25.47 10.09
CA SER A 351 -1.72 24.74 8.92
C SER A 351 -0.21 24.50 8.99
N TYR A 352 0.30 23.47 8.32
CA TYR A 352 1.75 23.28 8.18
C TYR A 352 2.43 24.50 7.54
N ASN A 353 1.81 25.06 6.50
CA ASN A 353 2.33 26.24 5.80
C ASN A 353 2.45 27.45 6.73
N GLU A 354 1.45 27.69 7.58
CA GLU A 354 1.47 28.75 8.59
C GLU A 354 2.66 28.60 9.55
N VAL A 355 2.89 27.38 10.08
CA VAL A 355 4.02 27.10 10.99
C VAL A 355 5.37 27.22 10.28
N ASN A 356 5.45 26.79 9.02
CA ASN A 356 6.69 26.81 8.24
C ASN A 356 7.09 28.23 7.76
N THR A 357 6.14 29.15 7.60
CA THR A 357 6.39 30.44 6.93
C THR A 357 6.22 31.67 7.82
N SER A 358 5.49 31.57 8.93
CA SER A 358 5.21 32.72 9.79
C SER A 358 6.35 32.96 10.80
N GLU A 359 6.81 34.20 10.91
CA GLU A 359 7.82 34.58 11.91
C GLU A 359 7.24 34.72 13.33
N ASP A 360 5.94 34.96 13.45
CA ASP A 360 5.22 35.06 14.72
C ASP A 360 3.90 34.28 14.64
N LEU A 361 3.76 33.30 15.54
CA LEU A 361 2.56 32.47 15.71
C LEU A 361 1.70 32.95 16.91
N GLU A 362 1.94 34.17 17.38
CA GLU A 362 1.22 34.81 18.48
C GLU A 362 1.36 34.01 19.81
N GLU A 363 0.23 33.67 20.45
CA GLU A 363 0.19 33.05 21.78
C GLU A 363 0.84 31.65 21.83
N VAL A 364 1.02 30.99 20.68
CA VAL A 364 1.61 29.64 20.60
C VAL A 364 3.07 29.63 20.17
N SER A 365 3.67 30.77 19.84
CA SER A 365 5.06 30.87 19.35
C SER A 365 6.05 30.12 20.25
N THR A 366 6.00 30.37 21.56
CA THR A 366 6.89 29.69 22.53
C THR A 366 6.70 28.17 22.55
N MET A 367 5.45 27.70 22.51
CA MET A 367 5.14 26.27 22.52
C MET A 367 5.63 25.60 21.24
N VAL A 368 5.39 26.21 20.08
CA VAL A 368 5.84 25.69 18.78
C VAL A 368 7.37 25.65 18.70
N HIS A 369 8.09 26.65 19.22
CA HIS A 369 9.54 26.60 19.29
C HIS A 369 10.06 25.45 20.17
N MET A 370 9.42 25.16 21.31
CA MET A 370 9.75 23.99 22.12
C MET A 370 9.46 22.69 21.37
N MET A 371 8.35 22.64 20.64
CA MET A 371 7.97 21.49 19.83
C MET A 371 9.00 21.22 18.72
N LEU A 372 9.44 22.24 17.98
CA LEU A 372 10.47 22.13 16.95
C LEU A 372 11.81 21.64 17.54
N ASP A 373 12.26 22.19 18.68
CA ASP A 373 13.48 21.72 19.34
C ASP A 373 13.34 20.26 19.81
N CYS A 374 12.23 19.89 20.44
CA CYS A 374 11.97 18.52 20.87
C CYS A 374 11.97 17.55 19.68
N ALA A 375 11.25 17.87 18.60
CA ALA A 375 11.21 17.06 17.39
C ALA A 375 12.58 16.88 16.74
N SER A 376 13.40 17.95 16.68
CA SER A 376 14.77 17.87 16.16
C SER A 376 15.65 16.89 16.95
N ARG A 377 15.48 16.81 18.27
CA ARG A 377 16.20 15.87 19.14
C ARG A 377 15.73 14.43 18.93
N LEU A 378 14.41 14.24 18.81
CA LEU A 378 13.82 12.93 18.49
C LEU A 378 14.32 12.43 17.13
N LYS A 379 14.30 13.30 16.11
CA LYS A 379 14.82 13.03 14.77
C LYS A 379 16.29 12.63 14.83
N TYR A 380 17.13 13.43 15.49
CA TYR A 380 18.55 13.14 15.65
C TYR A 380 18.79 11.77 16.31
N LYS A 381 18.08 11.45 17.39
CA LYS A 381 18.20 10.14 18.06
C LYS A 381 17.83 8.99 17.13
N ARG A 382 16.74 9.12 16.37
CA ARG A 382 16.31 8.11 15.40
C ARG A 382 17.28 7.94 14.24
N GLU A 383 17.85 9.02 13.75
CA GLU A 383 18.94 8.96 12.78
C GLU A 383 20.15 8.20 13.34
N GLN A 384 20.51 8.42 14.61
CA GLN A 384 21.57 7.66 15.27
C GLN A 384 21.25 6.16 15.42
N ALA A 385 19.98 5.81 15.64
CA ALA A 385 19.50 4.43 15.66
C ALA A 385 19.52 3.77 14.26
N GLY A 386 19.58 4.56 13.20
CA GLY A 386 19.68 4.09 11.82
C GLY A 386 18.35 4.11 11.05
N SER A 387 17.39 4.94 11.47
CA SER A 387 16.17 5.20 10.69
C SER A 387 16.52 5.59 9.27
N ILE A 388 15.81 5.02 8.30
CA ILE A 388 16.10 5.19 6.88
C ILE A 388 15.06 6.17 6.30
N GLY A 389 15.53 7.38 5.98
CA GLY A 389 14.73 8.36 5.24
C GLY A 389 14.82 8.07 3.75
N PHE A 390 13.78 7.48 3.17
CA PHE A 390 13.63 7.42 1.72
C PHE A 390 12.76 8.60 1.30
N ASP A 391 13.31 9.49 0.48
CA ASP A 391 12.49 10.52 -0.18
C ASP A 391 11.48 9.83 -1.09
N SER A 392 10.18 9.99 -0.80
CA SER A 392 9.11 9.65 -1.72
C SER A 392 8.81 10.86 -2.60
N ASP A 393 8.88 10.69 -3.92
CA ASP A 393 8.44 11.70 -4.88
C ASP A 393 6.92 11.66 -5.01
N GLU A 394 6.22 12.19 -4.00
CA GLU A 394 4.77 12.30 -4.00
C GLU A 394 4.28 13.44 -4.90
N SER A 395 3.17 13.19 -5.60
CA SER A 395 2.55 14.13 -6.53
C SER A 395 1.38 14.86 -5.86
N ASN A 396 1.37 16.19 -5.94
CA ASN A 396 0.18 16.99 -5.70
C ASN A 396 -0.51 17.32 -7.02
N PHE A 397 -1.85 17.28 -7.00
CA PHE A 397 -2.69 17.54 -8.17
C PHE A 397 -3.54 18.78 -7.92
N VAL A 398 -3.55 19.70 -8.89
CA VAL A 398 -4.52 20.78 -8.95
C VAL A 398 -5.64 20.35 -9.88
N ILE A 399 -6.87 20.31 -9.39
CA ILE A 399 -8.04 19.85 -10.16
C ILE A 399 -9.12 20.93 -10.24
N ASP A 400 -9.90 20.93 -11.31
CA ASP A 400 -11.10 21.75 -11.42
C ASP A 400 -12.33 21.04 -10.82
N ASN A 401 -13.46 21.76 -10.79
CA ASN A 401 -14.74 21.24 -10.27
C ASN A 401 -15.29 20.03 -11.03
N ASN A 402 -14.80 19.75 -12.24
CA ASN A 402 -15.21 18.59 -13.05
C ASN A 402 -14.23 17.42 -12.90
N GLY A 403 -13.21 17.54 -12.02
CA GLY A 403 -12.19 16.51 -11.82
C GLY A 403 -11.11 16.47 -12.90
N LYS A 404 -11.00 17.52 -13.73
CA LYS A 404 -9.92 17.65 -14.71
C LYS A 404 -8.66 18.16 -14.01
N VAL A 405 -7.53 17.50 -14.27
CA VAL A 405 -6.22 17.93 -13.77
C VAL A 405 -5.76 19.19 -14.52
N LEU A 406 -5.57 20.27 -13.77
CA LEU A 406 -5.05 21.56 -14.24
C LEU A 406 -3.53 21.62 -14.14
N ASP A 407 -2.96 21.08 -13.06
CA ASP A 407 -1.52 21.04 -12.84
C ASP A 407 -1.11 19.87 -11.96
N ILE A 408 0.16 19.49 -12.03
CA ILE A 408 0.80 18.47 -11.18
C ILE A 408 2.13 19.05 -10.71
N TYR A 409 2.45 18.91 -9.44
CA TYR A 409 3.72 19.33 -8.88
C TYR A 409 4.16 18.39 -7.76
N ARG A 410 5.45 18.42 -7.42
CA ARG A 410 6.01 17.59 -6.36
C ARG A 410 5.56 18.12 -5.00
N ARG A 411 5.15 17.22 -4.10
CA ARG A 411 4.88 17.57 -2.70
C ARG A 411 6.18 17.92 -1.99
N GLU A 412 6.15 18.97 -1.19
CA GLU A 412 7.26 19.38 -0.34
C GLU A 412 6.91 19.10 1.13
N THR A 413 7.93 18.75 1.93
CA THR A 413 7.83 18.48 3.36
C THR A 413 8.65 19.53 4.09
N GLY A 414 8.05 20.27 5.03
CA GLY A 414 8.72 21.26 5.86
C GLY A 414 8.98 20.79 7.29
N GLU A 415 9.49 21.69 8.13
CA GLU A 415 9.82 21.38 9.54
C GLU A 415 8.56 21.07 10.37
N ALA A 416 7.42 21.69 10.05
CA ALA A 416 6.15 21.45 10.74
C ALA A 416 5.62 20.03 10.50
N GLU A 417 5.69 19.53 9.26
CA GLU A 417 5.32 18.16 8.92
C GLU A 417 6.22 17.16 9.63
N GLU A 418 7.54 17.36 9.59
CA GLU A 418 8.51 16.51 10.29
C GLU A 418 8.29 16.52 11.82
N MET A 419 7.95 17.68 12.39
CA MET A 419 7.67 17.83 13.81
C MET A 419 6.46 16.99 14.25
N ILE A 420 5.34 17.11 13.55
CA ILE A 420 4.15 16.30 13.84
C ILE A 420 4.44 14.81 13.59
N GLU A 421 5.16 14.46 12.52
CA GLU A 421 5.58 13.08 12.27
C GLU A 421 6.36 12.50 13.46
N MET A 422 7.33 13.24 14.01
CA MET A 422 8.11 12.76 15.16
C MET A 422 7.25 12.56 16.41
N PHE A 423 6.27 13.41 16.66
CA PHE A 423 5.34 13.26 17.79
C PHE A 423 4.40 12.07 17.62
N MET A 424 3.91 11.85 16.40
CA MET A 424 3.10 10.68 16.11
C MET A 424 3.90 9.38 16.26
N VAL A 425 5.14 9.35 15.77
CA VAL A 425 5.98 8.16 15.87
C VAL A 425 6.35 7.85 17.33
N ILE A 426 6.71 8.85 18.14
CA ILE A 426 7.04 8.58 19.55
C ILE A 426 5.81 8.13 20.35
N ALA A 427 4.62 8.68 20.08
CA ALA A 427 3.38 8.20 20.69
C ALA A 427 3.06 6.75 20.29
N ASN A 428 3.18 6.43 19.01
CA ASN A 428 3.03 5.08 18.47
C ASN A 428 4.01 4.08 19.11
N GLU A 429 5.28 4.45 19.25
CA GLU A 429 6.32 3.63 19.89
C GLU A 429 6.00 3.36 21.37
N VAL A 430 5.67 4.41 22.13
CA VAL A 430 5.33 4.28 23.57
C VAL A 430 4.11 3.38 23.77
N VAL A 431 3.06 3.57 22.96
CA VAL A 431 1.85 2.74 23.04
C VAL A 431 2.13 1.29 22.66
N ALA A 432 2.98 1.03 21.66
CA ALA A 432 3.39 -0.32 21.28
C ALA A 432 4.12 -1.03 22.42
N GLN A 433 5.11 -0.36 23.04
CA GLN A 433 5.85 -0.89 24.18
C GLN A 433 4.92 -1.20 25.36
N MET A 434 4.03 -0.26 25.70
CA MET A 434 3.06 -0.44 26.78
C MET A 434 2.15 -1.65 26.52
N ALA A 435 1.58 -1.76 25.31
CA ALA A 435 0.69 -2.87 24.94
C ALA A 435 1.41 -4.21 25.03
N ARG A 436 2.68 -4.28 24.60
CA ARG A 436 3.53 -5.45 24.71
C ARG A 436 3.76 -5.85 26.17
N TYR A 437 4.19 -4.92 27.02
CA TYR A 437 4.46 -5.21 28.44
C TYR A 437 3.21 -5.66 29.21
N GLN A 438 2.04 -5.14 28.83
CA GLN A 438 0.76 -5.50 29.46
C GLN A 438 0.07 -6.71 28.83
N TYR A 439 0.66 -7.33 27.79
CA TYR A 439 0.09 -8.44 27.02
C TYR A 439 -1.31 -8.10 26.48
N ILE A 440 -1.47 -6.90 25.93
CA ILE A 440 -2.72 -6.46 25.30
C ILE A 440 -2.73 -6.98 23.86
N PRO A 441 -3.80 -7.67 23.41
CA PRO A 441 -3.91 -8.14 22.04
C PRO A 441 -4.15 -6.95 21.11
N VAL A 442 -3.11 -6.53 20.41
CA VAL A 442 -3.13 -5.38 19.48
C VAL A 442 -2.43 -5.73 18.18
N LEU A 443 -2.66 -4.93 17.14
CA LEU A 443 -1.92 -5.01 15.90
C LEU A 443 -0.64 -4.16 15.99
N TYR A 444 0.51 -4.79 15.79
CA TYR A 444 1.77 -4.11 15.55
C TYR A 444 1.92 -3.79 14.06
N ARG A 445 2.56 -2.66 13.76
CA ARG A 445 2.99 -2.31 12.42
C ARG A 445 4.42 -2.78 12.26
N VAL A 446 4.58 -3.96 11.67
CA VAL A 446 5.89 -4.62 11.53
C VAL A 446 6.47 -4.39 10.14
N HIS A 447 7.80 -4.27 10.10
CA HIS A 447 8.56 -4.19 8.86
C HIS A 447 9.79 -5.08 9.01
N ASP A 448 9.69 -6.29 8.47
CA ASP A 448 10.73 -7.31 8.57
C ASP A 448 12.04 -6.86 7.89
N LYS A 449 13.15 -7.48 8.31
CA LYS A 449 14.44 -7.28 7.65
C LYS A 449 14.35 -7.70 6.17
N PRO A 450 15.12 -7.07 5.27
CA PRO A 450 15.27 -7.54 3.90
C PRO A 450 15.80 -8.97 3.82
N SER A 451 15.40 -9.74 2.80
CA SER A 451 15.94 -11.09 2.59
C SER A 451 17.42 -11.07 2.20
N LYS A 452 18.14 -12.15 2.54
CA LYS A 452 19.56 -12.34 2.19
C LYS A 452 19.84 -12.13 0.71
N GLU A 453 19.01 -12.71 -0.15
CA GLU A 453 19.14 -12.62 -1.61
C GLU A 453 19.03 -11.16 -2.08
N LYS A 454 17.99 -10.44 -1.67
CA LYS A 454 17.82 -9.01 -1.98
C LYS A 454 18.99 -8.16 -1.50
N MET A 455 19.57 -8.49 -0.34
CA MET A 455 20.76 -7.81 0.19
C MET A 455 22.03 -8.16 -0.56
N GLN A 456 22.19 -9.39 -1.06
CA GLN A 456 23.31 -9.79 -1.91
C GLN A 456 23.28 -9.03 -3.25
N ASP A 457 22.11 -8.94 -3.89
CA ASP A 457 21.93 -8.20 -5.13
C ASP A 457 22.21 -6.70 -4.96
N LEU A 458 21.67 -6.11 -3.89
CA LEU A 458 21.95 -4.72 -3.54
C LEU A 458 23.45 -4.52 -3.30
N SER A 459 24.08 -5.37 -2.48
CA SER A 459 25.51 -5.29 -2.15
C SER A 459 26.40 -5.42 -3.39
N HIS A 460 26.06 -6.31 -4.32
CA HIS A 460 26.77 -6.45 -5.59
C HIS A 460 26.67 -5.16 -6.43
N THR A 461 25.46 -4.62 -6.54
CA THR A 461 25.20 -3.40 -7.32
C THR A 461 25.92 -2.19 -6.72
N LEU A 462 25.81 -1.98 -5.41
CA LEU A 462 26.51 -0.91 -4.70
C LEU A 462 28.03 -1.02 -4.86
N ARG A 463 28.59 -2.24 -4.87
CA ARG A 463 30.03 -2.46 -5.08
C ARG A 463 30.48 -1.99 -6.46
N VAL A 464 29.68 -2.23 -7.49
CA VAL A 464 29.94 -1.73 -8.85
C VAL A 464 29.91 -0.20 -8.89
N LEU A 465 29.02 0.43 -8.10
CA LEU A 465 28.92 1.88 -7.92
C LEU A 465 29.94 2.46 -6.94
N GLY A 466 30.90 1.65 -6.46
CA GLY A 466 32.00 2.11 -5.62
C GLY A 466 31.72 2.15 -4.11
N TYR A 467 30.60 1.58 -3.64
CA TYR A 467 30.29 1.46 -2.21
C TYR A 467 30.30 0.00 -1.76
N ARG A 468 31.04 -0.30 -0.70
CA ARG A 468 31.08 -1.66 -0.11
C ARG A 468 30.28 -1.68 1.19
N MET A 469 29.13 -2.34 1.16
CA MET A 469 28.36 -2.65 2.36
C MET A 469 29.20 -3.48 3.34
N LYS A 470 29.11 -3.17 4.63
CA LYS A 470 29.76 -3.93 5.70
C LYS A 470 28.71 -4.75 6.46
N GLY A 471 29.19 -5.69 7.28
CA GLY A 471 28.34 -6.52 8.13
C GLY A 471 27.84 -7.81 7.47
N ASN A 472 26.97 -8.50 8.20
CA ASN A 472 26.31 -9.71 7.73
C ASN A 472 25.12 -9.33 6.84
N LEU A 473 25.04 -9.86 5.62
CA LEU A 473 23.92 -9.60 4.71
C LEU A 473 22.65 -10.36 5.08
N GLU A 474 22.76 -11.39 5.93
CA GLU A 474 21.60 -12.08 6.51
C GLU A 474 20.99 -11.31 7.70
N ASP A 475 21.82 -10.56 8.42
CA ASP A 475 21.44 -9.80 9.61
C ASP A 475 21.98 -8.38 9.51
N ILE A 476 21.50 -7.68 8.48
CA ILE A 476 21.94 -6.32 8.19
C ILE A 476 21.31 -5.35 9.18
N HIS A 477 22.10 -4.40 9.69
CA HIS A 477 21.60 -3.33 10.53
C HIS A 477 21.13 -2.15 9.66
N PRO A 478 19.99 -1.49 9.95
CA PRO A 478 19.48 -0.34 9.17
C PRO A 478 20.53 0.74 8.89
N LYS A 479 21.37 1.04 9.88
CA LYS A 479 22.50 1.98 9.78
C LYS A 479 23.48 1.71 8.63
N GLU A 480 23.63 0.46 8.17
CA GLU A 480 24.48 0.15 7.01
C GLU A 480 23.87 0.64 5.69
N LEU A 481 22.54 0.61 5.58
CA LEU A 481 21.80 1.16 4.45
C LEU A 481 21.78 2.69 4.49
N GLN A 482 21.57 3.26 5.67
CA GLN A 482 21.66 4.71 5.89
C GLN A 482 23.04 5.25 5.48
N ARG A 483 24.14 4.58 5.87
CA ARG A 483 25.51 4.95 5.44
C ARG A 483 25.70 4.88 3.92
N ALA A 484 25.03 3.95 3.26
CA ALA A 484 25.07 3.85 1.81
C ALA A 484 24.36 5.06 1.17
N LEU A 485 23.16 5.41 1.63
CA LEU A 485 22.44 6.59 1.15
C LEU A 485 23.27 7.87 1.35
N GLU A 486 23.84 8.06 2.55
CA GLU A 486 24.68 9.23 2.86
C GLU A 486 25.90 9.31 1.93
N PHE A 487 26.54 8.18 1.61
CA PHE A 487 27.66 8.15 0.67
C PHE A 487 27.28 8.59 -0.76
N PHE A 488 26.02 8.39 -1.16
CA PHE A 488 25.52 8.77 -2.47
C PHE A 488 24.78 10.11 -2.51
N LYS A 489 24.50 10.75 -1.36
CA LYS A 489 23.66 11.96 -1.26
C LYS A 489 23.94 13.06 -2.30
N ASP A 490 25.21 13.36 -2.54
CA ASP A 490 25.63 14.40 -3.49
C ASP A 490 26.05 13.85 -4.87
N LYS A 491 25.71 12.60 -5.18
CA LYS A 491 26.16 11.88 -6.38
C LYS A 491 25.03 11.64 -7.37
N PRO A 492 25.32 11.62 -8.68
CA PRO A 492 24.31 11.36 -9.70
C PRO A 492 23.68 9.95 -9.60
N GLU A 493 24.33 9.02 -8.91
CA GLU A 493 23.83 7.67 -8.66
C GLU A 493 22.75 7.59 -7.56
N LEU A 494 22.53 8.62 -6.74
CA LEU A 494 21.57 8.58 -5.62
C LEU A 494 20.19 8.09 -6.03
N PRO A 495 19.54 8.58 -7.11
CA PRO A 495 18.20 8.13 -7.46
C PRO A 495 18.14 6.63 -7.76
N VAL A 496 19.20 6.09 -8.37
CA VAL A 496 19.33 4.66 -8.67
C VAL A 496 19.43 3.86 -7.37
N VAL A 497 20.29 4.33 -6.47
CA VAL A 497 20.57 3.66 -5.20
C VAL A 497 19.35 3.66 -4.30
N SER A 498 18.67 4.80 -4.15
CA SER A 498 17.44 4.92 -3.36
C SER A 498 16.35 3.98 -3.89
N LYS A 499 16.12 3.95 -5.21
CA LYS A 499 15.11 3.07 -5.83
C LYS A 499 15.44 1.59 -5.69
N LEU A 500 16.71 1.20 -5.87
CA LEU A 500 17.15 -0.18 -5.67
C LEU A 500 17.01 -0.60 -4.20
N MET A 501 17.42 0.26 -3.28
CA MET A 501 17.33 0.00 -1.85
C MET A 501 15.87 -0.16 -1.39
N LEU A 502 14.98 0.74 -1.82
CA LEU A 502 13.52 0.63 -1.59
C LEU A 502 12.96 -0.71 -2.10
N ARG A 503 13.34 -1.13 -3.31
CA ARG A 503 12.91 -2.43 -3.88
C ARG A 503 13.45 -3.63 -3.13
N SER A 504 14.64 -3.49 -2.55
CA SER A 504 15.26 -4.52 -1.73
C SER A 504 14.64 -4.63 -0.33
N MET A 505 13.85 -3.64 0.12
CA MET A 505 13.17 -3.72 1.42
C MET A 505 12.02 -4.74 1.42
N SER A 506 11.64 -5.16 2.62
CA SER A 506 10.41 -5.91 2.85
C SER A 506 9.21 -4.96 2.83
N LYS A 507 8.00 -5.48 2.66
CA LYS A 507 6.78 -4.67 2.78
C LYS A 507 6.35 -4.66 4.24
N ALA A 508 6.00 -3.49 4.76
CA ALA A 508 5.38 -3.41 6.09
C ALA A 508 3.98 -4.06 6.07
N LYS A 509 3.56 -4.60 7.22
CA LYS A 509 2.26 -5.28 7.41
C LYS A 509 1.75 -5.07 8.83
N TYR A 510 0.48 -5.36 9.05
CA TYR A 510 -0.07 -5.52 10.40
C TYR A 510 0.13 -6.96 10.85
N GLY A 511 0.68 -7.14 12.05
CA GLY A 511 0.91 -8.43 12.68
C GLY A 511 0.58 -8.41 14.17
N GLU A 512 0.36 -9.58 14.74
CA GLU A 512 0.04 -9.79 16.14
C GLU A 512 1.29 -9.78 17.05
N GLU A 513 2.46 -10.05 16.48
CA GLU A 513 3.74 -10.06 17.20
C GLU A 513 4.57 -8.80 16.89
N PRO A 514 5.25 -8.22 17.89
CA PRO A 514 6.15 -7.10 17.69
C PRO A 514 7.52 -7.59 17.17
N THR A 515 7.61 -7.85 15.86
CA THR A 515 8.88 -8.29 15.22
C THR A 515 9.81 -7.13 14.85
N GLY A 516 9.47 -5.90 15.23
CA GLY A 516 10.21 -4.68 14.93
C GLY A 516 9.81 -4.01 13.60
N HIS A 517 10.29 -2.78 13.45
CA HIS A 517 10.09 -1.97 12.24
C HIS A 517 11.44 -1.51 11.67
N PHE A 518 11.99 -2.32 10.76
CA PHE A 518 13.33 -2.15 10.19
C PHE A 518 13.59 -0.74 9.63
N GLY A 519 12.66 -0.20 8.84
CA GLY A 519 12.82 1.13 8.22
C GLY A 519 12.84 2.31 9.21
N LEU A 520 12.18 2.16 10.36
CA LEU A 520 12.13 3.21 11.39
C LEU A 520 13.22 3.00 12.47
N ALA A 521 13.91 1.85 12.41
CA ALA A 521 14.86 1.38 13.43
C ALA A 521 14.25 1.32 14.84
N LEU A 522 13.03 0.76 14.95
CA LEU A 522 12.30 0.58 16.21
C LEU A 522 12.05 -0.90 16.50
N ASP A 523 12.10 -1.29 17.77
CA ASP A 523 11.83 -2.66 18.22
C ASP A 523 10.32 -2.94 18.35
N ASP A 524 9.54 -1.93 18.76
CA ASP A 524 8.09 -2.01 18.93
C ASP A 524 7.43 -0.82 18.23
N TYR A 525 6.46 -1.08 17.36
CA TYR A 525 5.73 -0.02 16.65
C TYR A 525 4.30 -0.44 16.34
N THR A 526 3.33 0.45 16.55
CA THR A 526 1.93 0.29 16.18
C THR A 526 1.39 1.57 15.55
N HIS A 527 0.21 1.54 14.97
CA HIS A 527 -0.49 2.75 14.55
C HIS A 527 -1.60 3.07 15.56
N PHE A 528 -1.46 4.21 16.23
CA PHE A 528 -2.36 4.70 17.28
C PHE A 528 -3.02 6.04 16.94
N THR A 529 -2.37 6.84 16.10
CA THR A 529 -2.64 8.27 15.98
C THR A 529 -3.64 8.65 14.89
N SER A 530 -4.33 7.71 14.25
CA SER A 530 -5.32 8.05 13.20
C SER A 530 -6.56 7.13 13.16
N PRO A 531 -7.30 6.98 14.28
CA PRO A 531 -8.47 6.11 14.36
C PRO A 531 -9.67 6.58 13.51
N ILE A 532 -9.72 7.83 13.04
CA ILE A 532 -10.79 8.29 12.14
C ILE A 532 -10.68 7.63 10.77
N ARG A 533 -9.46 7.35 10.33
CA ARG A 533 -9.15 6.90 8.96
C ARG A 533 -8.46 5.54 8.87
N ARG A 534 -8.12 4.89 9.99
CA ARG A 534 -7.52 3.55 10.03
C ARG A 534 -8.20 2.67 11.07
N TYR A 535 -8.73 1.53 10.62
CA TYR A 535 -9.35 0.55 11.50
C TYR A 535 -8.36 -0.11 12.47
N PRO A 536 -7.09 -0.39 12.11
CA PRO A 536 -6.10 -0.88 13.07
C PRO A 536 -5.93 0.03 14.29
N ASP A 537 -5.94 1.34 14.09
CA ASP A 537 -5.89 2.33 15.17
C ASP A 537 -7.19 2.32 16.01
N LEU A 538 -8.36 2.25 15.35
CA LEU A 538 -9.64 2.11 16.05
C LEU A 538 -9.70 0.84 16.92
N LEU A 539 -9.27 -0.29 16.37
CA LEU A 539 -9.16 -1.56 17.08
C LEU A 539 -8.18 -1.41 18.26
N LEU A 540 -7.00 -0.83 18.03
CA LEU A 540 -6.03 -0.56 19.10
C LEU A 540 -6.68 0.26 20.22
N HIS A 541 -7.40 1.34 19.90
CA HIS A 541 -8.10 2.17 20.88
C HIS A 541 -9.13 1.37 21.70
N GLN A 542 -9.93 0.52 21.04
CA GLN A 542 -10.89 -0.37 21.72
C GLN A 542 -10.18 -1.31 22.70
N GLN A 543 -9.04 -1.89 22.32
CA GLN A 543 -8.28 -2.81 23.16
C GLN A 543 -7.61 -2.10 24.33
N LEU A 544 -7.02 -0.92 24.10
CA LEU A 544 -6.40 -0.12 25.16
C LEU A 544 -7.43 0.29 26.21
N LYS A 545 -8.61 0.76 25.80
CA LYS A 545 -9.71 1.05 26.74
C LYS A 545 -10.09 -0.17 27.56
N LYS A 546 -10.32 -1.30 26.89
CA LYS A 546 -10.76 -2.54 27.52
C LYS A 546 -9.74 -3.07 28.53
N TYR A 547 -8.47 -3.13 28.15
CA TYR A 547 -7.45 -3.86 28.91
C TYR A 547 -6.52 -2.96 29.74
N ALA A 548 -6.11 -1.79 29.23
CA ALA A 548 -5.22 -0.89 29.96
C ALA A 548 -6.00 0.01 30.93
N ILE A 549 -7.11 0.59 30.47
CA ILE A 549 -7.87 1.60 31.24
C ILE A 549 -8.89 0.94 32.16
N HIS A 550 -9.76 0.07 31.62
CA HIS A 550 -10.82 -0.58 32.39
C HIS A 550 -10.40 -1.93 32.99
N GLN A 551 -9.20 -2.43 32.67
CA GLN A 551 -8.62 -3.67 33.22
C GLN A 551 -9.53 -4.91 33.09
N ASN A 552 -10.33 -4.98 32.02
CA ASN A 552 -11.27 -6.07 31.79
C ASN A 552 -10.68 -7.17 30.90
N ARG A 553 -10.24 -8.27 31.52
CA ARG A 553 -9.60 -9.41 30.82
C ARG A 553 -10.54 -10.57 30.41
N LYS A 554 -11.87 -10.39 30.46
CA LYS A 554 -12.83 -11.49 30.26
C LYS A 554 -12.76 -12.17 28.89
N ASP A 555 -12.51 -11.43 27.81
CA ASP A 555 -12.55 -11.96 26.43
C ASP A 555 -11.16 -12.06 25.76
N LEU A 556 -10.07 -12.10 26.53
CA LEU A 556 -8.70 -12.05 26.02
C LEU A 556 -8.42 -13.02 24.87
N GLU A 557 -8.72 -14.31 25.06
CA GLU A 557 -8.46 -15.35 24.04
C GLU A 557 -9.25 -15.11 22.74
N LYS A 558 -10.48 -14.61 22.86
CA LYS A 558 -11.32 -14.30 21.71
C LYS A 558 -10.73 -13.13 20.92
N ASP A 559 -10.31 -12.11 21.63
CA ASP A 559 -9.78 -10.89 21.06
C ASP A 559 -8.38 -11.10 20.45
N GLU A 560 -7.56 -11.98 21.03
CA GLU A 560 -6.30 -12.45 20.42
C GLU A 560 -6.54 -13.09 19.05
N LYS A 561 -7.51 -14.01 18.94
CA LYS A 561 -7.88 -14.65 17.66
C LYS A 561 -8.38 -13.63 16.64
N PHE A 562 -9.21 -12.68 17.07
CA PHE A 562 -9.73 -11.64 16.19
C PHE A 562 -8.64 -10.69 15.70
N VAL A 563 -7.67 -10.31 16.53
CA VAL A 563 -6.54 -9.46 16.14
C VAL A 563 -5.73 -10.11 15.01
N VAL A 564 -5.45 -11.41 15.09
CA VAL A 564 -4.75 -12.13 14.01
C VAL A 564 -5.53 -12.07 12.69
N GLU A 565 -6.84 -12.31 12.73
CA GLU A 565 -7.72 -12.22 11.56
C GLU A 565 -7.71 -10.79 10.98
N ALA A 566 -7.93 -9.79 11.84
CA ALA A 566 -8.00 -8.40 11.44
C ALA A 566 -6.68 -7.89 10.85
N GLY A 567 -5.52 -8.37 11.35
CA GLY A 567 -4.21 -8.02 10.82
C GLY A 567 -3.99 -8.49 9.39
N LYS A 568 -4.42 -9.72 9.08
CA LYS A 568 -4.40 -10.28 7.71
C LYS A 568 -5.31 -9.49 6.79
N TYR A 569 -6.54 -9.23 7.22
CA TYR A 569 -7.54 -8.49 6.44
C TYR A 569 -7.08 -7.04 6.15
N ALA A 570 -6.68 -6.30 7.18
CA ALA A 570 -6.23 -4.91 7.05
C ALA A 570 -4.99 -4.79 6.14
N SER A 571 -4.03 -5.71 6.27
CA SER A 571 -2.85 -5.75 5.40
C SER A 571 -3.18 -6.03 3.94
N GLN A 572 -4.19 -6.88 3.68
CA GLN A 572 -4.65 -7.14 2.32
C GLN A 572 -5.40 -5.93 1.74
N LYS A 573 -6.31 -5.34 2.51
CA LYS A 573 -7.08 -4.16 2.09
C LYS A 573 -6.19 -2.95 1.84
N GLU A 574 -5.18 -2.70 2.68
CA GLU A 574 -4.18 -1.65 2.49
C GLU A 574 -3.46 -1.79 1.15
N ARG A 575 -3.07 -3.01 0.76
CA ARG A 575 -2.43 -3.26 -0.55
C ARG A 575 -3.37 -2.92 -1.71
N SER A 576 -4.63 -3.35 -1.63
CA SER A 576 -5.64 -3.02 -2.65
C SER A 576 -5.86 -1.51 -2.78
N ILE A 577 -5.88 -0.80 -1.65
CA ILE A 577 -6.00 0.67 -1.60
C ILE A 577 -4.80 1.33 -2.28
N LEU A 578 -3.58 0.97 -1.89
CA LEU A 578 -2.35 1.52 -2.48
C LEU A 578 -2.23 1.24 -3.99
N ASP A 579 -2.64 0.05 -4.42
CA ASP A 579 -2.64 -0.28 -5.85
C ASP A 579 -3.69 0.54 -6.62
N ALA A 580 -4.87 0.77 -6.03
CA ALA A 580 -5.90 1.64 -6.61
C ALA A 580 -5.45 3.10 -6.71
N GLU A 581 -4.85 3.65 -5.65
CA GLU A 581 -4.31 5.02 -5.63
C GLU A 581 -3.27 5.21 -6.75
N ARG A 582 -2.34 4.26 -6.91
CA ARG A 582 -1.36 4.26 -8.00
C ARG A 582 -2.01 4.20 -9.38
N GLN A 583 -3.06 3.40 -9.55
CA GLN A 583 -3.79 3.34 -10.83
C GLN A 583 -4.52 4.65 -11.14
N VAL A 584 -5.17 5.27 -10.14
CA VAL A 584 -5.81 6.57 -10.31
C VAL A 584 -4.78 7.65 -10.63
N GLU A 585 -3.64 7.66 -9.95
CA GLU A 585 -2.55 8.59 -10.23
C GLU A 585 -2.06 8.47 -11.67
N LYS A 586 -1.83 7.23 -12.15
CA LYS A 586 -1.42 6.94 -13.52
C LYS A 586 -2.45 7.40 -14.54
N LEU A 587 -3.73 7.11 -14.30
CA LEU A 587 -4.86 7.58 -15.11
C LEU A 587 -4.89 9.12 -15.19
N LYS A 588 -4.80 9.81 -14.05
CA LYS A 588 -4.85 11.28 -13.99
C LYS A 588 -3.64 11.93 -14.62
N LYS A 589 -2.44 11.35 -14.46
CA LYS A 589 -1.21 11.77 -15.18
C LYS A 589 -1.34 11.59 -16.69
N ALA A 590 -1.90 10.47 -17.17
CA ALA A 590 -2.15 10.25 -18.58
C ALA A 590 -3.15 11.25 -19.17
N GLN A 591 -4.26 11.51 -18.46
CA GLN A 591 -5.25 12.54 -18.84
C GLN A 591 -4.61 13.94 -18.92
N PHE A 592 -3.78 14.29 -17.94
CA PHE A 592 -3.04 15.55 -17.93
C PHE A 592 -2.11 15.69 -19.14
N MET A 593 -1.57 14.60 -19.70
CA MET A 593 -0.64 14.64 -20.83
C MET A 593 -1.30 14.62 -22.21
N LEU A 594 -2.62 14.42 -22.30
CA LEU A 594 -3.35 14.34 -23.58
C LEU A 594 -3.19 15.59 -24.45
N ASP A 595 -3.25 16.77 -23.85
CA ASP A 595 -3.12 18.05 -24.56
C ASP A 595 -1.66 18.50 -24.78
N LYS A 596 -0.69 17.71 -24.29
CA LYS A 596 0.75 17.96 -24.35
C LYS A 596 1.46 17.11 -25.40
N VAL A 597 0.70 16.32 -26.18
CA VAL A 597 1.24 15.54 -27.29
C VAL A 597 1.88 16.47 -28.33
N GLY A 598 3.13 16.20 -28.66
CA GLY A 598 3.94 17.03 -29.55
C GLY A 598 4.92 17.95 -28.82
N GLU A 599 4.73 18.19 -27.52
CA GLU A 599 5.61 19.05 -26.73
C GLU A 599 6.91 18.35 -26.32
N THR A 600 7.91 19.15 -25.96
CA THR A 600 9.22 18.66 -25.52
C THR A 600 9.48 19.00 -24.07
N PHE A 601 9.94 18.01 -23.32
CA PHE A 601 10.21 18.12 -21.89
C PHE A 601 11.66 17.78 -21.60
N VAL A 602 12.12 18.26 -20.46
CA VAL A 602 13.40 17.84 -19.87
C VAL A 602 13.05 17.02 -18.65
N GLY A 603 13.55 15.81 -18.59
CA GLY A 603 13.32 14.88 -17.50
C GLY A 603 14.57 14.12 -17.13
N TYR A 604 14.42 13.21 -16.18
CA TYR A 604 15.48 12.36 -15.68
C TYR A 604 15.09 10.90 -15.93
N ILE A 605 16.06 10.07 -16.31
CA ILE A 605 15.80 8.65 -16.45
C ILE A 605 15.49 8.07 -15.06
N SER A 606 14.26 7.65 -14.82
CA SER A 606 13.79 7.07 -13.56
C SER A 606 13.93 5.54 -13.55
N GLY A 607 14.05 4.91 -14.72
CA GLY A 607 14.16 3.45 -14.83
C GLY A 607 14.67 3.01 -16.21
N VAL A 608 15.34 1.86 -16.24
CA VAL A 608 15.80 1.23 -17.49
C VAL A 608 15.42 -0.25 -17.45
N THR A 609 14.80 -0.74 -18.51
CA THR A 609 14.46 -2.16 -18.68
C THR A 609 15.09 -2.68 -19.98
N ASN A 610 14.86 -3.95 -20.31
CA ASN A 610 15.27 -4.50 -21.61
C ASN A 610 14.46 -3.95 -22.80
N PHE A 611 13.24 -3.47 -22.57
CA PHE A 611 12.35 -3.00 -23.64
C PHE A 611 12.26 -1.47 -23.75
N GLY A 612 12.77 -0.70 -22.77
CA GLY A 612 12.75 0.75 -22.86
C GLY A 612 13.35 1.48 -21.67
N ILE A 613 13.25 2.80 -21.72
CA ILE A 613 13.75 3.75 -20.73
C ILE A 613 12.56 4.54 -20.19
N PHE A 614 12.38 4.56 -18.88
CA PHE A 614 11.40 5.41 -18.21
C PHE A 614 12.04 6.77 -17.92
N VAL A 615 11.34 7.84 -18.28
CA VAL A 615 11.76 9.22 -18.08
C VAL A 615 10.70 9.93 -17.25
N GLU A 616 11.12 10.43 -16.10
CA GLU A 616 10.29 11.19 -15.18
C GLU A 616 10.55 12.68 -15.35
N LEU A 617 9.47 13.45 -15.38
CA LEU A 617 9.47 14.90 -15.51
C LEU A 617 9.53 15.55 -14.12
N PRO A 618 9.96 16.83 -13.99
CA PRO A 618 10.03 17.53 -12.70
C PRO A 618 8.72 17.59 -11.92
N ASN A 619 7.58 17.44 -12.60
CA ASN A 619 6.27 17.35 -12.00
C ASN A 619 5.84 15.91 -11.70
N THR A 620 6.77 14.96 -11.58
CA THR A 620 6.56 13.52 -11.27
C THR A 620 5.87 12.68 -12.36
N VAL A 621 5.53 13.27 -13.51
CA VAL A 621 4.95 12.52 -14.63
C VAL A 621 6.01 11.61 -15.25
N GLU A 622 5.76 10.30 -15.30
CA GLU A 622 6.66 9.32 -15.90
C GLU A 622 6.13 8.85 -17.26
N GLY A 623 7.02 8.72 -18.25
CA GLY A 623 6.68 8.18 -19.56
C GLY A 623 7.76 7.24 -20.11
N LEU A 624 7.36 6.39 -21.05
CA LEU A 624 8.18 5.32 -21.63
C LEU A 624 8.76 5.72 -22.98
N VAL A 625 10.09 5.67 -23.08
CA VAL A 625 10.82 5.64 -24.35
C VAL A 625 11.10 4.19 -24.73
N HIS A 626 10.32 3.65 -25.67
CA HIS A 626 10.49 2.27 -26.11
C HIS A 626 11.81 2.11 -26.89
N VAL A 627 12.56 1.01 -26.69
CA VAL A 627 13.88 0.80 -27.32
C VAL A 627 13.85 0.91 -28.86
N ARG A 628 12.73 0.53 -29.48
CA ARG A 628 12.50 0.64 -30.93
C ARG A 628 12.49 2.08 -31.48
N THR A 629 12.26 3.09 -30.62
CA THR A 629 12.30 4.49 -31.04
C THR A 629 13.74 5.04 -31.03
N LEU A 630 14.69 4.32 -30.42
CA LEU A 630 16.12 4.63 -30.45
C LEU A 630 16.73 4.21 -31.79
N LYS A 631 16.58 5.07 -32.81
CA LYS A 631 16.98 4.76 -34.20
C LYS A 631 18.47 4.95 -34.49
N ASP A 632 19.26 5.42 -33.52
CA ASP A 632 20.67 5.79 -33.70
C ASP A 632 21.65 4.64 -33.46
N ASP A 633 21.24 3.60 -32.72
CA ASP A 633 22.07 2.44 -32.38
C ASP A 633 21.22 1.21 -32.03
N TYR A 634 21.87 0.05 -31.87
CA TYR A 634 21.30 -1.09 -31.16
C TYR A 634 21.72 -1.01 -29.69
N TYR A 635 20.77 -1.04 -28.77
CA TYR A 635 21.03 -0.86 -27.35
C TYR A 635 20.89 -2.19 -26.59
N GLU A 636 21.95 -2.57 -25.89
CA GLU A 636 21.97 -3.73 -25.01
C GLU A 636 21.69 -3.29 -23.57
N TYR A 637 20.77 -3.98 -22.90
CA TYR A 637 20.44 -3.73 -21.50
C TYR A 637 21.39 -4.48 -20.57
N ASN A 638 22.07 -3.74 -19.70
CA ASN A 638 22.86 -4.29 -18.61
C ASN A 638 22.02 -4.25 -17.32
N ALA A 639 21.49 -5.41 -16.91
CA ALA A 639 20.63 -5.53 -15.75
C ALA A 639 21.32 -5.14 -14.44
N THR A 640 22.59 -5.53 -14.26
CA THR A 640 23.35 -5.25 -13.04
C THR A 640 23.62 -3.76 -12.85
N ALA A 641 23.97 -3.05 -13.94
CA ALA A 641 24.28 -1.63 -13.90
C ALA A 641 23.05 -0.75 -14.20
N GLN A 642 21.86 -1.33 -14.38
CA GLN A 642 20.60 -0.64 -14.69
C GLN A 642 20.76 0.42 -15.80
N LYS A 643 21.43 0.04 -16.90
CA LYS A 643 21.75 0.95 -18.02
C LYS A 643 21.59 0.29 -19.37
N MET A 644 21.27 1.09 -20.39
CA MET A 644 21.33 0.69 -21.78
C MET A 644 22.60 1.23 -22.43
N VAL A 645 23.32 0.39 -23.18
CA VAL A 645 24.55 0.77 -23.87
C VAL A 645 24.42 0.48 -25.37
N GLY A 646 24.61 1.50 -26.19
CA GLY A 646 24.62 1.38 -27.64
C GLY A 646 25.85 0.61 -28.14
N GLU A 647 25.67 -0.38 -29.01
CA GLU A 647 26.75 -1.22 -29.50
C GLU A 647 27.78 -0.43 -30.30
N ARG A 648 27.34 0.45 -31.22
CA ARG A 648 28.20 1.16 -32.17
C ARG A 648 28.67 2.51 -31.63
N THR A 649 27.75 3.28 -31.08
CA THR A 649 27.97 4.65 -30.58
C THR A 649 28.57 4.66 -29.19
N LYS A 650 28.42 3.55 -28.43
CA LYS A 650 28.73 3.45 -27.00
C LYS A 650 27.98 4.48 -26.15
N THR A 651 26.92 5.08 -26.69
CA THR A 651 26.03 5.97 -25.94
C THR A 651 25.41 5.16 -24.82
N THR A 652 25.45 5.70 -23.61
CA THR A 652 24.93 5.04 -22.42
C THR A 652 23.76 5.86 -21.88
N TYR A 653 22.67 5.18 -21.57
CA TYR A 653 21.52 5.73 -20.85
C TYR A 653 21.43 5.04 -19.50
N SER A 654 21.56 5.81 -18.42
CA SER A 654 21.51 5.32 -17.05
C SER A 654 20.51 6.11 -16.22
N ILE A 655 19.97 5.48 -15.18
CA ILE A 655 19.09 6.14 -14.22
C ILE A 655 19.77 7.39 -13.63
N GLY A 656 19.00 8.44 -13.36
CA GLY A 656 19.45 9.76 -12.91
C GLY A 656 19.93 10.69 -14.04
N GLN A 657 20.17 10.16 -15.25
CA GLN A 657 20.63 10.98 -16.37
C GLN A 657 19.55 11.95 -16.84
N LYS A 658 19.92 13.23 -16.95
CA LYS A 658 19.07 14.26 -17.54
C LYS A 658 18.99 14.09 -19.06
N VAL A 659 17.77 14.00 -19.57
CA VAL A 659 17.48 13.81 -21.00
C VAL A 659 16.40 14.77 -21.48
N LYS A 660 16.37 15.01 -22.79
CA LYS A 660 15.28 15.76 -23.44
C LYS A 660 14.40 14.77 -24.21
N VAL A 661 13.11 14.82 -23.97
CA VAL A 661 12.12 13.93 -24.57
C VAL A 661 11.01 14.71 -25.27
N LYS A 662 10.35 14.09 -26.24
CA LYS A 662 9.12 14.58 -26.86
C LYS A 662 7.97 13.67 -26.52
N CYS A 663 6.84 14.21 -26.05
CA CYS A 663 5.58 13.46 -25.91
C CYS A 663 5.03 13.14 -27.31
N VAL A 664 4.85 11.87 -27.62
CA VAL A 664 4.42 11.44 -28.97
C VAL A 664 3.04 10.81 -29.00
N GLU A 665 2.66 10.09 -27.96
CA GLU A 665 1.39 9.36 -27.89
C GLU A 665 1.02 9.09 -26.43
N ILE A 666 -0.28 9.03 -26.14
CA ILE A 666 -0.82 8.61 -24.86
C ILE A 666 -1.74 7.42 -25.13
N ASP A 667 -1.39 6.25 -24.60
CA ASP A 667 -2.27 5.08 -24.62
C ASP A 667 -3.24 5.20 -23.45
N MET A 668 -4.50 5.55 -23.73
CA MET A 668 -5.54 5.68 -22.70
C MET A 668 -6.16 4.34 -22.27
N ALA A 669 -5.90 3.24 -22.96
CA ALA A 669 -6.33 1.91 -22.52
C ALA A 669 -5.42 1.40 -21.39
N GLU A 670 -4.12 1.63 -21.51
CA GLU A 670 -3.10 1.20 -20.53
C GLU A 670 -2.57 2.36 -19.66
N TRP A 671 -3.05 3.59 -19.89
CA TRP A 671 -2.58 4.85 -19.28
C TRP A 671 -1.06 5.05 -19.40
N VAL A 672 -0.49 4.71 -20.56
CA VAL A 672 0.96 4.82 -20.81
C VAL A 672 1.25 6.08 -21.61
N ILE A 673 2.16 6.91 -21.08
CA ILE A 673 2.69 8.09 -21.78
C ILE A 673 3.90 7.65 -22.60
N HIS A 674 3.88 7.84 -23.92
CA HIS A 674 4.99 7.51 -24.80
C HIS A 674 5.85 8.73 -25.11
N PHE A 675 7.15 8.56 -24.87
CA PHE A 675 8.18 9.54 -25.17
C PHE A 675 9.11 9.08 -26.29
N GLU A 676 9.68 10.04 -27.00
CA GLU A 676 10.85 9.83 -27.87
C GLU A 676 12.03 10.68 -27.37
N LEU A 677 13.23 10.08 -27.33
CA LEU A 677 14.45 10.79 -26.98
C LEU A 677 14.86 11.77 -28.08
N ILE A 678 15.10 13.03 -27.71
CA ILE A 678 15.67 14.04 -28.60
C ILE A 678 17.19 13.96 -28.47
N VAL A 679 17.83 13.22 -29.37
CA VAL A 679 19.30 13.13 -29.42
C VAL A 679 19.86 14.43 -30.00
N PRO A 680 20.75 15.16 -29.29
CA PRO A 680 21.42 16.31 -29.85
C PRO A 680 22.23 15.87 -31.08
N ARG A 681 21.97 16.46 -32.26
CA ARG A 681 22.81 16.24 -33.45
C ARG A 681 24.26 16.58 -33.10
N LYS A 682 25.12 15.56 -32.89
CA LYS A 682 26.56 15.76 -32.82
C LYS A 682 26.98 16.43 -34.13
N SER A 683 27.41 17.69 -34.07
CA SER A 683 28.02 18.34 -35.23
C SER A 683 29.15 17.44 -35.71
N ARG A 684 29.11 17.02 -36.98
CA ARG A 684 30.24 16.33 -37.60
C ARG A 684 31.44 17.26 -37.45
N ARG A 685 32.38 16.92 -36.55
CA ARG A 685 33.71 17.52 -36.53
C ARG A 685 34.24 17.40 -37.96
N LYS A 686 34.29 18.50 -38.71
CA LYS A 686 34.99 18.58 -40.00
C LYS A 686 36.40 18.06 -39.73
N GLY A 687 36.74 16.93 -40.34
CA GLY A 687 38.04 16.32 -40.20
C GLY A 687 39.13 17.37 -40.45
N ARG A 688 39.99 17.59 -39.45
CA ARG A 688 41.26 18.29 -39.68
C ARG A 688 42.01 17.44 -40.70
N LYS A 689 42.23 17.99 -41.90
CA LYS A 689 43.15 17.41 -42.89
C LYS A 689 44.52 17.22 -42.23
N PRO A 690 45.22 16.10 -42.48
CA PRO A 690 46.58 15.95 -42.00
C PRO A 690 47.47 16.98 -42.71
N ILE A 691 48.17 17.81 -41.93
CA ILE A 691 49.25 18.64 -42.46
C ILE A 691 50.45 17.71 -42.64
N TYR A 692 50.74 17.34 -43.88
CA TYR A 692 51.98 16.66 -44.25
C TYR A 692 53.08 17.72 -44.36
N GLU A 693 53.93 17.84 -43.34
CA GLU A 693 55.16 18.63 -43.43
C GLU A 693 56.17 17.91 -44.34
N ARG A 694 56.36 18.45 -45.55
CA ARG A 694 57.50 18.12 -46.42
C ARG A 694 58.78 18.68 -45.80
N ARG A 695 59.56 17.84 -45.11
CA ARG A 695 60.98 18.10 -44.85
C ARG A 695 61.75 18.12 -46.18
N ARG A 696 62.09 19.32 -46.64
CA ARG A 696 63.12 19.53 -47.68
C ARG A 696 64.49 19.30 -47.03
N LYS A 697 65.25 18.32 -47.54
CA LYS A 697 66.70 18.26 -47.40
C LYS A 697 67.32 19.52 -48.02
N LYS A 698 68.23 20.18 -47.29
CA LYS A 698 69.32 20.98 -47.85
C LYS A 698 70.55 20.81 -46.97
N SER A 699 71.64 20.42 -47.66
CA SER A 699 73.08 20.39 -47.33
C SER A 699 73.48 19.98 -45.92
#